data_AF-A0A7X3NUP9-F1
#
_entry.id   AF-A0A7X3NUP9-F1
#
_cell.length_a   1.000
_cell.length_b   1.000
_cell.length_c   1.000
_cell.angle_alpha   90.00
_cell.angle_beta   90.00
_cell.angle_gamma   90.00
#
_symmetry.space_group_name_H-M   'P 1'
#
loop_
_entity.id
_entity.type
_entity.pdbx_description
1 polymer ?
#
loop_
_entity_poly.entity_id
_entity_poly.type
_entity_poly.pdbx_seq_one_letter_code
_entity_poly.pdbx_strand_id
1 'polypeptide(L)'
;ADIQNILNFQNDYPTAKPITLGQNYRSTQKIVEASRALVEFNPERREKDLFTKNFKGKKVKHLHCENADVEANTIADFISRAIQEGQNPSDFAVLYRKKAQAHTLEEAFRNRTPKIRYYNLDKKGNLLSKQPKCTVSLMTIHKSKGLEFPNVFVSGVCSGLLPLYKSKKDWDEELRLLYVAMTRAENWLCLSSYEPHGRSEFLSYIPSSLLKTIKTRDNIRIPPKPEEMERAVTKESSDYIEPLPEKLLGAGMTVIGIDPGNVDARETNVGWSVTQKTSDGYSVLDYNTEHPSGKKEDKLKKIERKINSLVADFPPDAIAVEKIEVAIGEVEDTIEKAKAKWFHYVASCVATIRNIADRHGIECRLYTAQDVKYAATGNRSANKEQVKAGVKKRCTFRIFQNIANVDDHSADAIAASLCYLRSHLNSSRFEGNKRKEERWNKGCAYLDKSQYDAAVSEFREAINIDPIYPDAHCGLGRAYFAQGDLETAEKSAREARRLDSNCQKADALLKAIKHAYYNRGRNHLENRQYDEAIAAFEETINKYPSFIEAYCGLARAYLEQDKLIEAEKVIKNALKLEDNNASALQVLEDIKQKYYERGMSSLQQGGLVPAEKQAREALRLGHQLAHHLLETIKQAYYNRGYDHLDNRRYDEAIAAFEETINKYPSFTEAYCGLGWVYLGKNNLAMAGRSVRSAYELDPNSQPVLQLMEAIKGRHCELGRDYLNQGNLSAAEESASHALRLDPDYQPVLELLEDIRQAYYKLGLNLLNELQYDAAIAAFEETVNRYPKFTEAHCELGWAYLRKGNLAAAESSANEALRLVPNYQSALKLRETIAQKHYELGRNYIIQDNLSAAEISAKKALRLFPDYQPPHLLLENIKQKYYNQGYDHLDNQRYDEAIEAFTKTINKYPNFAPAHCGLAQAYLKQGDDLTAAESSANEALRLVPNYQLPCAVLEGVKRERYNRAIAYIEVGEYVRAIELLLKIVSVDPTNKKVCTDLADVYCLMGDDAKAASWYQKVIDIDPNDKIAYIELGNANY
;
A
#
# COMPACT_ATOMS: atom_id res chain seq x y z
N ALA A 1 -4.37 11.86 -17.17
CA ALA A 1 -3.61 11.02 -18.12
C ALA A 1 -4.56 9.94 -18.62
N ASP A 2 -4.80 9.88 -19.93
CA ASP A 2 -5.66 8.85 -20.51
C ASP A 2 -4.89 7.52 -20.61
N ILE A 3 -5.47 6.44 -20.09
CA ILE A 3 -4.87 5.10 -20.13
C ILE A 3 -4.76 4.58 -21.58
N GLN A 4 -5.59 5.10 -22.48
CA GLN A 4 -5.55 4.76 -23.90
C GLN A 4 -4.19 5.13 -24.54
N ASN A 5 -3.53 6.18 -24.05
CA ASN A 5 -2.19 6.55 -24.55
C ASN A 5 -1.13 5.49 -24.23
N ILE A 6 -1.30 4.72 -23.15
CA ILE A 6 -0.40 3.61 -22.79
C ILE A 6 -0.79 2.35 -23.55
N LEU A 7 -2.10 2.08 -23.68
CA LEU A 7 -2.62 0.91 -24.39
C LEU A 7 -2.40 0.99 -25.91
N ASN A 8 -2.36 2.19 -26.48
CA ASN A 8 -2.11 2.43 -27.90
C ASN A 8 -0.64 2.77 -28.21
N PHE A 9 0.23 2.85 -27.19
CA PHE A 9 1.62 3.26 -27.35
C PHE A 9 2.40 2.45 -28.41
N GLN A 10 2.09 1.16 -28.56
CA GLN A 10 2.74 0.32 -29.58
C GLN A 10 2.15 0.51 -30.98
N ASN A 11 0.91 1.00 -31.09
CA ASN A 11 0.30 1.37 -32.36
C ASN A 11 0.88 2.72 -32.84
N ASP A 12 1.09 3.65 -31.90
CA ASP A 12 1.64 4.97 -32.17
C ASP A 12 3.16 4.91 -32.44
N TYR A 13 3.86 3.94 -31.82
CA TYR A 13 5.30 3.73 -31.97
C TYR A 13 5.62 2.24 -32.26
N PRO A 14 5.55 1.81 -33.54
CA PRO A 14 5.70 0.39 -33.93
C PRO A 14 7.06 -0.23 -33.59
N THR A 15 8.09 0.60 -33.42
CA THR A 15 9.45 0.19 -33.06
C THR A 15 9.65 0.00 -31.56
N ALA A 16 8.67 0.37 -30.73
CA ALA A 16 8.74 0.25 -29.28
C ALA A 16 8.63 -1.22 -28.84
N LYS A 17 9.64 -1.71 -28.12
CA LYS A 17 9.64 -3.05 -27.53
C LYS A 17 8.97 -3.07 -26.15
N PRO A 18 7.92 -3.87 -25.94
CA PRO A 18 7.28 -3.98 -24.64
C PRO A 18 8.14 -4.86 -23.72
N ILE A 19 8.44 -4.38 -22.51
CA ILE A 19 9.09 -5.18 -21.47
C ILE A 19 8.09 -5.36 -20.32
N THR A 20 7.58 -6.58 -20.16
CA THR A 20 6.58 -6.91 -19.13
C THR A 20 7.26 -7.40 -17.84
N LEU A 21 7.14 -6.64 -16.75
CA LEU A 21 7.70 -7.00 -15.44
C LEU A 21 6.85 -8.06 -14.71
N GLY A 22 6.89 -9.32 -15.13
CA GLY A 22 6.02 -10.42 -14.67
C GLY A 22 6.22 -10.88 -13.22
N GLN A 23 7.40 -10.65 -12.63
CA GLN A 23 7.72 -11.19 -11.31
C GLN A 23 7.10 -10.34 -10.17
N ASN A 24 6.31 -10.97 -9.31
CA ASN A 24 5.90 -10.42 -8.02
C ASN A 24 6.91 -10.89 -6.97
N TYR A 25 7.67 -9.95 -6.39
CA TYR A 25 8.72 -10.25 -5.40
C TYR A 25 8.19 -10.33 -3.96
N ARG A 26 6.89 -10.09 -3.75
CA ARG A 26 6.33 -9.69 -2.45
C ARG A 26 5.42 -10.77 -1.87
N SER A 27 4.44 -11.21 -2.66
CA SER A 27 3.41 -12.17 -2.21
C SER A 27 3.84 -13.62 -2.41
N THR A 28 3.32 -14.53 -1.58
CA THR A 28 3.44 -15.99 -1.78
C THR A 28 2.78 -16.46 -3.07
N GLN A 29 3.21 -17.63 -3.57
CA GLN A 29 2.71 -18.21 -4.82
C GLN A 29 1.18 -18.35 -4.83
N LYS A 30 0.56 -18.82 -3.74
CA LYS A 30 -0.91 -18.97 -3.67
C LYS A 30 -1.67 -17.65 -3.71
N ILE A 31 -1.11 -16.56 -3.18
CA ILE A 31 -1.70 -15.22 -3.27
C ILE A 31 -1.55 -14.67 -4.70
N VAL A 32 -0.40 -14.87 -5.33
CA VAL A 32 -0.16 -14.48 -6.73
C VAL A 32 -1.08 -15.25 -7.67
N GLU A 33 -1.22 -16.57 -7.51
CA GLU A 33 -2.14 -17.40 -8.30
C GLU A 33 -3.60 -16.96 -8.11
N ALA A 34 -4.04 -16.72 -6.87
CA ALA A 34 -5.41 -16.29 -6.59
C ALA A 34 -5.72 -14.90 -7.14
N SER A 35 -4.76 -13.98 -7.05
CA SER A 35 -4.90 -12.63 -7.61
C SER A 35 -4.80 -12.62 -9.14
N ARG A 36 -4.00 -13.51 -9.75
CA ARG A 36 -3.95 -13.69 -11.20
C ARG A 36 -5.28 -14.19 -11.75
N ALA A 37 -5.90 -15.16 -11.08
CA ALA A 37 -7.21 -15.69 -11.46
C ALA A 37 -8.30 -14.61 -11.54
N LEU A 38 -8.23 -13.55 -10.72
CA LEU A 38 -9.15 -12.40 -10.83
C LEU A 38 -8.91 -11.57 -12.10
N VAL A 39 -7.65 -11.41 -12.49
CA VAL A 39 -7.26 -10.48 -13.56
C VAL A 39 -7.35 -11.12 -14.95
N GLU A 40 -7.35 -12.46 -15.03
CA GLU A 40 -7.65 -13.20 -16.27
C GLU A 40 -9.07 -12.88 -16.80
N PHE A 41 -9.97 -12.34 -15.97
CA PHE A 41 -11.31 -11.88 -16.37
C PHE A 41 -11.36 -10.39 -16.78
N ASN A 42 -10.22 -9.70 -16.95
CA ASN A 42 -10.15 -8.30 -17.40
C ASN A 42 -9.70 -8.22 -18.89
N PRO A 43 -10.64 -8.03 -19.84
CA PRO A 43 -10.36 -8.15 -21.28
C PRO A 43 -9.50 -7.02 -21.87
N GLU A 44 -9.39 -5.86 -21.20
CA GLU A 44 -8.59 -4.72 -21.69
C GLU A 44 -7.11 -4.78 -21.25
N ARG A 45 -6.70 -5.78 -20.47
CA ARG A 45 -5.32 -5.87 -19.96
C ARG A 45 -4.42 -6.62 -20.94
N ARG A 46 -3.26 -6.05 -21.26
CA ARG A 46 -2.19 -6.75 -21.99
C ARG A 46 -1.70 -7.99 -21.21
N GLU A 47 -1.53 -9.11 -21.90
CA GLU A 47 -1.07 -10.38 -21.33
C GLU A 47 0.25 -10.20 -20.56
N LYS A 48 0.29 -10.77 -19.36
CA LYS A 48 1.43 -10.68 -18.45
C LYS A 48 1.48 -11.90 -17.55
N ASP A 49 2.50 -12.73 -17.72
CA ASP A 49 2.75 -13.88 -16.86
C ASP A 49 3.20 -13.41 -15.47
N LEU A 50 2.27 -13.45 -14.52
CA LEU A 50 2.52 -13.16 -13.12
C LEU A 50 3.04 -14.42 -12.43
N PHE A 51 4.28 -14.36 -11.93
CA PHE A 51 4.91 -15.44 -11.15
C PHE A 51 5.67 -14.86 -9.95
N THR A 52 5.95 -15.67 -8.93
CA THR A 52 6.81 -15.29 -7.79
C THR A 52 7.86 -16.38 -7.56
N LYS A 53 8.99 -15.99 -6.97
CA LYS A 53 10.02 -16.92 -6.48
C LYS A 53 9.84 -17.25 -4.99
N ASN A 54 8.84 -16.64 -4.34
CA ASN A 54 8.53 -16.88 -2.93
C ASN A 54 7.88 -18.26 -2.76
N PHE A 55 8.00 -18.83 -1.56
CA PHE A 55 7.44 -20.14 -1.22
C PHE A 55 5.93 -20.23 -1.48
N LYS A 56 5.41 -21.46 -1.54
CA LYS A 56 4.06 -21.75 -2.03
C LYS A 56 2.95 -20.98 -1.28
N GLY A 57 3.09 -20.82 0.03
CA GLY A 57 2.08 -20.17 0.88
C GLY A 57 0.83 -21.01 1.13
N LYS A 58 -0.04 -20.54 2.02
CA LYS A 58 -1.35 -21.15 2.30
C LYS A 58 -2.41 -20.63 1.32
N LYS A 59 -3.48 -21.41 1.12
CA LYS A 59 -4.69 -20.93 0.39
C LYS A 59 -5.24 -19.65 1.01
N VAL A 60 -5.70 -18.72 0.17
CA VAL A 60 -6.39 -17.48 0.57
C VAL A 60 -7.62 -17.86 1.40
N LYS A 61 -7.85 -17.16 2.51
CA LYS A 61 -9.01 -17.41 3.37
C LYS A 61 -10.20 -16.60 2.92
N HIS A 62 -11.38 -17.21 2.99
CA HIS A 62 -12.65 -16.51 2.82
C HIS A 62 -13.47 -16.62 4.09
N LEU A 63 -13.65 -15.49 4.79
CA LEU A 63 -14.49 -15.38 5.97
C LEU A 63 -15.88 -14.88 5.56
N HIS A 64 -16.91 -15.63 5.93
CA HIS A 64 -18.30 -15.21 5.71
C HIS A 64 -18.99 -15.01 7.06
N CYS A 65 -19.56 -13.82 7.26
CA CYS A 65 -20.16 -13.37 8.52
C CYS A 65 -21.64 -13.01 8.34
N GLU A 66 -22.38 -13.00 9.44
CA GLU A 66 -23.82 -12.68 9.42
C GLU A 66 -24.11 -11.20 9.17
N ASN A 67 -23.24 -10.29 9.60
CA ASN A 67 -23.37 -8.85 9.37
C ASN A 67 -22.02 -8.13 9.54
N ALA A 68 -21.99 -6.81 9.26
CA ALA A 68 -20.80 -5.97 9.32
C ALA A 68 -20.17 -5.91 10.73
N ASP A 69 -20.99 -5.90 11.78
CA ASP A 69 -20.49 -5.87 13.17
C ASP A 69 -19.83 -7.18 13.54
N VAL A 70 -20.42 -8.32 13.14
CA VAL A 70 -19.82 -9.65 13.33
C VAL A 70 -18.53 -9.78 12.53
N GLU A 71 -18.46 -9.26 11.30
CA GLU A 71 -17.22 -9.18 10.52
C GLU A 71 -16.13 -8.42 11.28
N ALA A 72 -16.41 -7.19 11.70
CA ALA A 72 -15.45 -6.34 12.40
C ALA A 72 -14.97 -6.96 13.73
N ASN A 73 -15.90 -7.50 14.53
CA ASN A 73 -15.59 -8.17 15.78
C ASN A 73 -14.74 -9.43 15.56
N THR A 74 -15.07 -10.24 14.56
CA THR A 74 -14.30 -11.47 14.26
C THR A 74 -12.87 -11.14 13.82
N ILE A 75 -12.69 -10.08 13.02
CA ILE A 75 -11.37 -9.60 12.60
C ILE A 75 -10.58 -9.09 13.82
N ALA A 76 -11.20 -8.27 14.68
CA ALA A 76 -10.56 -7.74 15.88
C ALA A 76 -10.15 -8.86 16.85
N ASP A 77 -11.03 -9.82 17.12
CA ASP A 77 -10.78 -10.97 18.00
C ASP A 77 -9.67 -11.87 17.44
N PHE A 78 -9.60 -12.03 16.13
CA PHE A 78 -8.54 -12.78 15.47
C PHE A 78 -7.16 -12.13 15.68
N ILE A 79 -7.05 -10.84 15.35
CA ILE A 79 -5.78 -10.10 15.47
C ILE A 79 -5.37 -9.99 16.94
N SER A 80 -6.33 -9.84 17.85
CA SER A 80 -6.07 -9.85 19.29
C SER A 80 -5.40 -11.13 19.76
N ARG A 81 -5.97 -12.29 19.42
CA ARG A 81 -5.41 -13.59 19.80
C ARG A 81 -4.02 -13.80 19.23
N ALA A 82 -3.82 -13.43 17.96
CA ALA A 82 -2.52 -13.50 17.33
C ALA A 82 -1.45 -12.68 18.06
N ILE A 83 -1.79 -11.46 18.50
CA ILE A 83 -0.90 -10.60 19.27
C ILE A 83 -0.63 -11.20 20.66
N GLN A 84 -1.65 -11.78 21.32
CA GLN A 84 -1.47 -12.50 22.60
C GLN A 84 -0.56 -13.73 22.46
N GLU A 85 -0.57 -14.38 21.30
CA GLU A 85 0.31 -15.51 20.95
C GLU A 85 1.73 -15.05 20.49
N GLY A 86 2.04 -13.76 20.57
CA GLY A 86 3.39 -13.21 20.34
C GLY A 86 3.63 -12.57 18.97
N GLN A 87 2.61 -12.37 18.13
CA GLN A 87 2.74 -11.66 16.85
C GLN A 87 2.80 -10.14 17.03
N ASN A 88 3.53 -9.42 16.18
CA ASN A 88 3.61 -7.96 16.30
C ASN A 88 2.36 -7.28 15.70
N PRO A 89 1.76 -6.28 16.38
CA PRO A 89 0.60 -5.56 15.85
C PRO A 89 0.84 -4.90 14.48
N SER A 90 2.07 -4.44 14.21
CA SER A 90 2.48 -3.81 12.96
C SER A 90 2.50 -4.75 11.76
N ASP A 91 2.43 -6.06 11.97
CA ASP A 91 2.41 -7.06 10.90
C ASP A 91 1.03 -7.20 10.26
N PHE A 92 0.02 -6.51 10.80
CA PHE A 92 -1.38 -6.61 10.38
C PHE A 92 -1.92 -5.34 9.72
N ALA A 93 -2.64 -5.52 8.63
CA ALA A 93 -3.47 -4.47 8.03
C ALA A 93 -4.90 -4.96 7.74
N VAL A 94 -5.87 -4.08 7.95
CA VAL A 94 -7.26 -4.26 7.51
C VAL A 94 -7.57 -3.22 6.44
N LEU A 95 -7.87 -3.69 5.24
CA LEU A 95 -8.17 -2.91 4.06
C LEU A 95 -9.68 -2.93 3.80
N TYR A 96 -10.29 -1.78 3.56
CA TYR A 96 -11.73 -1.66 3.30
C TYR A 96 -12.01 -0.76 2.08
N ARG A 97 -13.19 -0.88 1.46
CA ARG A 97 -13.52 -0.12 0.24
C ARG A 97 -14.05 1.28 0.53
N LYS A 98 -14.95 1.41 1.51
CA LYS A 98 -15.63 2.67 1.88
C LYS A 98 -15.22 3.15 3.26
N LYS A 99 -15.08 4.47 3.45
CA LYS A 99 -14.77 5.07 4.75
C LYS A 99 -15.77 4.74 5.85
N ALA A 100 -17.04 4.48 5.51
CA ALA A 100 -18.07 4.08 6.47
C ALA A 100 -17.72 2.77 7.21
N GLN A 101 -16.99 1.84 6.57
CA GLN A 101 -16.52 0.60 7.21
C GLN A 101 -15.46 0.86 8.29
N ALA A 102 -14.76 1.99 8.24
CA ALA A 102 -13.72 2.33 9.21
C ALA A 102 -14.30 2.45 10.62
N HIS A 103 -15.46 3.09 10.76
CA HIS A 103 -16.06 3.34 12.07
C HIS A 103 -16.36 2.03 12.82
N THR A 104 -17.02 1.08 12.15
CA THR A 104 -17.35 -0.25 12.71
C THR A 104 -16.09 -1.04 13.11
N LEU A 105 -15.03 -0.98 12.28
CA LEU A 105 -13.75 -1.62 12.61
C LEU A 105 -13.08 -0.94 13.81
N GLU A 106 -13.02 0.39 13.84
CA GLU A 106 -12.42 1.17 14.93
C GLU A 106 -13.13 0.92 16.27
N GLU A 107 -14.46 0.80 16.27
CA GLU A 107 -15.25 0.44 17.44
C GLU A 107 -14.98 -0.99 17.91
N ALA A 108 -14.89 -1.96 16.98
CA ALA A 108 -14.55 -3.35 17.32
C ALA A 108 -13.16 -3.46 17.98
N PHE A 109 -12.14 -2.78 17.43
CA PHE A 109 -10.80 -2.73 18.03
C PHE A 109 -10.79 -1.98 19.38
N ARG A 110 -11.62 -0.93 19.55
CA ARG A 110 -11.70 -0.19 20.81
C ARG A 110 -12.35 -1.01 21.92
N ASN A 111 -13.45 -1.70 21.60
CA ASN A 111 -14.29 -2.38 22.59
C ASN A 111 -13.71 -3.73 23.02
N ARG A 112 -13.13 -4.50 22.10
CA ARG A 112 -12.61 -5.84 22.41
C ARG A 112 -11.14 -5.86 22.79
N THR A 113 -10.39 -4.81 22.46
CA THR A 113 -8.94 -4.77 22.64
C THR A 113 -8.43 -3.41 23.17
N PRO A 114 -8.72 -3.05 24.44
CA PRO A 114 -8.31 -1.76 25.01
C PRO A 114 -6.78 -1.55 25.12
N LYS A 115 -5.96 -2.57 24.81
CA LYS A 115 -4.49 -2.52 24.80
C LYS A 115 -3.86 -2.46 23.39
N ILE A 116 -4.63 -2.62 22.31
CA ILE A 116 -4.09 -2.59 20.94
C ILE A 116 -4.34 -1.20 20.36
N ARG A 117 -3.25 -0.46 20.11
CA ARG A 117 -3.33 0.82 19.40
C ARG A 117 -3.52 0.54 17.91
N TYR A 118 -4.38 1.31 17.24
CA TYR A 118 -4.58 1.26 15.79
C TYR A 118 -4.51 2.68 15.21
N TYR A 119 -4.20 2.83 13.92
CA TYR A 119 -4.06 4.13 13.28
C TYR A 119 -4.75 4.18 11.89
N ASN A 120 -5.34 5.33 11.56
CA ASN A 120 -6.04 5.59 10.30
C ASN A 120 -5.28 6.67 9.50
N LEU A 121 -4.94 6.39 8.23
CA LEU A 121 -4.12 7.29 7.40
C LEU A 121 -4.89 8.55 6.95
N ASP A 122 -4.22 9.71 6.90
CA ASP A 122 -4.82 11.01 6.56
C ASP A 122 -5.22 11.16 5.07
N LYS A 123 -5.84 12.30 4.70
CA LYS A 123 -6.36 12.55 3.34
C LYS A 123 -5.27 12.55 2.23
N LYS A 124 -3.99 12.69 2.57
CA LYS A 124 -2.88 12.75 1.59
C LYS A 124 -2.08 11.44 1.52
N GLY A 125 -2.44 10.43 2.32
CA GLY A 125 -1.65 9.20 2.43
C GLY A 125 -0.33 9.42 3.18
N ASN A 126 -0.21 10.55 3.89
CA ASN A 126 0.99 10.88 4.63
C ASN A 126 0.95 10.26 6.03
N LEU A 127 2.09 9.73 6.45
CA LEU A 127 2.36 9.35 7.84
C LEU A 127 2.38 10.62 8.69
N LEU A 128 1.36 10.85 9.52
CA LEU A 128 1.39 11.92 10.52
C LEU A 128 2.29 11.49 11.69
N SER A 129 3.56 11.87 11.63
CA SER A 129 4.61 11.68 12.64
C SER A 129 5.00 10.22 12.95
N LYS A 130 6.22 10.05 13.51
CA LYS A 130 6.93 8.78 13.78
C LYS A 130 5.98 7.65 14.16
N GLN A 131 6.01 6.53 13.42
CA GLN A 131 5.26 5.33 13.79
C GLN A 131 5.47 5.00 15.28
N PRO A 132 4.42 4.89 16.11
CA PRO A 132 4.53 4.09 17.31
C PRO A 132 4.71 2.64 16.87
N LYS A 133 5.86 2.03 17.21
CA LYS A 133 6.32 0.69 16.82
C LYS A 133 5.33 -0.49 17.07
N CYS A 134 4.12 -0.26 17.57
CA CYS A 134 3.13 -1.30 17.94
C CYS A 134 1.68 -0.89 17.59
N THR A 135 1.31 -0.74 16.30
CA THR A 135 -0.09 -0.47 15.89
C THR A 135 -0.57 -1.33 14.72
N VAL A 136 -1.87 -1.68 14.71
CA VAL A 136 -2.54 -2.31 13.55
C VAL A 136 -2.96 -1.24 12.55
N SER A 137 -2.74 -1.48 11.24
CA SER A 137 -3.04 -0.51 10.18
C SER A 137 -4.47 -0.64 9.65
N LEU A 138 -5.27 0.43 9.73
CA LEU A 138 -6.62 0.50 9.15
C LEU A 138 -6.64 1.51 7.99
N MET A 139 -7.01 1.08 6.78
CA MET A 139 -7.05 1.99 5.64
C MET A 139 -7.96 1.55 4.49
N THR A 140 -8.30 2.52 3.63
CA THR A 140 -8.98 2.21 2.37
C THR A 140 -8.04 1.52 1.38
N ILE A 141 -8.54 0.60 0.55
CA ILE A 141 -7.74 -0.12 -0.47
C ILE A 141 -6.95 0.84 -1.39
N HIS A 142 -7.50 2.00 -1.76
CA HIS A 142 -6.81 2.98 -2.59
C HIS A 142 -5.53 3.52 -1.94
N LYS A 143 -5.52 3.65 -0.61
CA LYS A 143 -4.39 4.17 0.17
C LYS A 143 -3.32 3.13 0.46
N SER A 144 -3.61 1.84 0.30
CA SER A 144 -2.61 0.79 0.48
C SER A 144 -1.67 0.63 -0.72
N LYS A 145 -1.91 1.34 -1.82
CA LYS A 145 -1.07 1.29 -3.01
C LYS A 145 0.37 1.71 -2.66
N GLY A 146 1.32 0.82 -2.90
CA GLY A 146 2.73 1.01 -2.56
C GLY A 146 3.12 0.58 -1.14
N LEU A 147 2.17 0.18 -0.30
CA LEU A 147 2.40 -0.42 1.01
C LEU A 147 2.26 -1.94 0.95
N GLU A 148 2.91 -2.63 1.89
CA GLU A 148 2.93 -4.08 2.04
C GLU A 148 2.84 -4.45 3.52
N PHE A 149 2.19 -5.57 3.80
CA PHE A 149 2.02 -6.08 5.15
C PHE A 149 2.15 -7.62 5.16
N PRO A 150 2.78 -8.20 6.20
CA PRO A 150 2.86 -9.64 6.36
C PRO A 150 1.48 -10.33 6.31
N ASN A 151 0.50 -9.76 7.00
CA ASN A 151 -0.85 -10.31 7.15
C ASN A 151 -1.92 -9.26 6.82
N VAL A 152 -2.79 -9.57 5.85
CA VAL A 152 -3.84 -8.62 5.39
C VAL A 152 -5.23 -9.22 5.49
N PHE A 153 -6.15 -8.43 6.02
CA PHE A 153 -7.59 -8.59 5.86
C PHE A 153 -8.12 -7.62 4.82
N VAL A 154 -8.96 -8.09 3.90
CA VAL A 154 -9.77 -7.24 3.02
C VAL A 154 -11.22 -7.38 3.46
N SER A 155 -11.75 -6.34 4.11
CA SER A 155 -13.10 -6.30 4.68
C SER A 155 -14.14 -5.81 3.67
N GLY A 156 -15.29 -6.47 3.67
CA GLY A 156 -16.43 -6.09 2.84
C GLY A 156 -16.29 -6.47 1.36
N VAL A 157 -15.76 -7.65 1.06
CA VAL A 157 -15.77 -8.30 -0.27
C VAL A 157 -17.17 -8.86 -0.56
N CYS A 158 -18.17 -7.97 -0.53
CA CYS A 158 -19.59 -8.27 -0.69
C CYS A 158 -20.15 -7.68 -1.99
N SER A 159 -21.27 -8.21 -2.47
CA SER A 159 -21.97 -7.64 -3.63
C SER A 159 -22.46 -6.23 -3.32
N GLY A 160 -22.25 -5.28 -4.24
CA GLY A 160 -22.58 -3.86 -4.04
C GLY A 160 -21.65 -3.08 -3.09
N LEU A 161 -20.62 -3.72 -2.54
CA LEU A 161 -19.58 -3.07 -1.74
C LEU A 161 -18.20 -3.19 -2.39
N LEU A 162 -17.78 -4.39 -2.79
CA LEU A 162 -16.58 -4.66 -3.57
C LEU A 162 -16.83 -5.88 -4.47
N PRO A 163 -17.27 -5.68 -5.73
CA PRO A 163 -17.21 -4.41 -6.46
C PRO A 163 -18.32 -3.42 -6.13
N LEU A 164 -17.97 -2.13 -6.21
CA LEU A 164 -18.91 -1.01 -6.27
C LEU A 164 -18.91 -0.43 -7.69
N TYR A 165 -19.88 -0.81 -8.53
CA TYR A 165 -19.89 -0.45 -9.96
C TYR A 165 -21.27 0.01 -10.42
N LYS A 166 -21.32 0.93 -11.41
CA LYS A 166 -22.55 1.37 -12.10
C LYS A 166 -22.49 1.09 -13.60
N SER A 167 -21.30 0.86 -14.14
CA SER A 167 -21.03 0.58 -15.55
C SER A 167 -19.99 -0.54 -15.70
N LYS A 168 -19.85 -1.09 -16.92
CA LYS A 168 -18.84 -2.11 -17.24
C LYS A 168 -17.39 -1.60 -17.08
N LYS A 169 -17.17 -0.29 -17.24
CA LYS A 169 -15.85 0.34 -17.03
C LYS A 169 -15.45 0.36 -15.55
N ASP A 170 -16.41 0.58 -14.66
CA ASP A 170 -16.19 0.54 -13.21
C ASP A 170 -15.88 -0.90 -12.73
N TRP A 171 -16.40 -1.92 -13.42
CA TRP A 171 -16.16 -3.33 -13.11
C TRP A 171 -14.68 -3.70 -13.23
N ASP A 172 -14.04 -3.31 -14.33
CA ASP A 172 -12.61 -3.56 -14.56
C ASP A 172 -11.73 -2.79 -13.58
N GLU A 173 -12.14 -1.59 -13.16
CA GLU A 173 -11.45 -0.81 -12.14
C GLU A 173 -11.56 -1.47 -10.76
N GLU A 174 -12.74 -1.94 -10.37
CA GLU A 174 -12.96 -2.63 -9.09
C GLU A 174 -12.27 -4.01 -9.04
N LEU A 175 -12.19 -4.74 -10.17
CA LEU A 175 -11.36 -5.95 -10.28
C LEU A 175 -9.88 -5.65 -10.03
N ARG A 176 -9.36 -4.58 -10.65
CA ARG A 176 -7.98 -4.11 -10.41
C ARG A 176 -7.79 -3.67 -8.97
N LEU A 177 -8.82 -3.08 -8.36
CA LEU A 177 -8.77 -2.65 -6.97
C LEU A 177 -8.66 -3.83 -6.00
N LEU A 178 -9.45 -4.90 -6.20
CA LEU A 178 -9.32 -6.12 -5.40
C LEU A 178 -7.96 -6.81 -5.64
N TYR A 179 -7.47 -6.86 -6.88
CA TYR A 179 -6.11 -7.34 -7.17
C TYR A 179 -5.04 -6.55 -6.39
N VAL A 180 -5.15 -5.22 -6.37
CA VAL A 180 -4.24 -4.37 -5.58
C VAL A 180 -4.33 -4.73 -4.10
N ALA A 181 -5.54 -4.88 -3.54
CA ALA A 181 -5.75 -5.25 -2.14
C ALA A 181 -5.10 -6.59 -1.78
N MET A 182 -5.32 -7.62 -2.61
CA MET A 182 -4.77 -8.97 -2.38
C MET A 182 -3.25 -8.98 -2.43
N THR A 183 -2.65 -8.23 -3.35
CA THR A 183 -1.19 -8.14 -3.51
C THR A 183 -0.51 -7.23 -2.50
N ARG A 184 -1.25 -6.64 -1.54
CA ARG A 184 -0.63 -6.00 -0.36
C ARG A 184 -0.16 -7.01 0.68
N ALA A 185 -0.68 -8.24 0.60
CA ALA A 185 -0.34 -9.32 1.51
C ALA A 185 0.93 -10.04 1.06
N GLU A 186 1.89 -10.16 1.95
CA GLU A 186 3.10 -10.96 1.71
C GLU A 186 2.81 -12.45 1.96
N ASN A 187 2.34 -12.78 3.17
CA ASN A 187 2.30 -14.17 3.67
C ASN A 187 0.89 -14.73 3.81
N TRP A 188 -0.02 -13.92 4.33
CA TRP A 188 -1.37 -14.37 4.67
C TRP A 188 -2.42 -13.35 4.27
N LEU A 189 -3.48 -13.85 3.63
CA LEU A 189 -4.58 -13.05 3.11
C LEU A 189 -5.92 -13.66 3.53
N CYS A 190 -6.79 -12.83 4.08
CA CYS A 190 -8.19 -13.14 4.31
C CYS A 190 -9.10 -12.12 3.65
N LEU A 191 -10.03 -12.62 2.83
CA LEU A 191 -11.10 -11.85 2.21
C LEU A 191 -12.36 -12.10 3.04
N SER A 192 -13.00 -11.07 3.57
CA SER A 192 -14.23 -11.23 4.35
C SER A 192 -15.45 -10.66 3.64
N SER A 193 -16.60 -11.27 3.89
CA SER A 193 -17.91 -10.90 3.33
C SER A 193 -19.00 -11.09 4.38
N TYR A 194 -20.12 -10.38 4.26
CA TYR A 194 -21.22 -10.47 5.21
C TYR A 194 -22.60 -10.17 4.60
N GLU A 195 -23.66 -10.63 5.26
CA GLU A 195 -25.06 -10.37 4.88
C GLU A 195 -25.55 -8.97 5.36
N PRO A 196 -26.49 -8.31 4.64
CA PRO A 196 -27.30 -8.79 3.52
C PRO A 196 -26.64 -8.58 2.14
N HIS A 197 -25.39 -8.13 2.09
CA HIS A 197 -24.72 -7.84 0.81
C HIS A 197 -24.23 -9.12 0.10
N GLY A 198 -24.29 -10.28 0.76
CA GLY A 198 -23.87 -11.57 0.22
C GLY A 198 -22.39 -11.63 -0.18
N ARG A 199 -21.97 -12.77 -0.74
CA ARG A 199 -20.62 -12.97 -1.28
C ARG A 199 -20.46 -12.20 -2.60
N SER A 200 -19.35 -11.46 -2.75
CA SER A 200 -19.01 -10.82 -4.03
C SER A 200 -18.80 -11.84 -5.15
N GLU A 201 -19.24 -11.50 -6.35
CA GLU A 201 -19.02 -12.28 -7.58
C GLU A 201 -17.52 -12.48 -7.87
N PHE A 202 -16.65 -11.53 -7.49
CA PHE A 202 -15.21 -11.67 -7.65
C PHE A 202 -14.63 -12.88 -6.92
N LEU A 203 -15.23 -13.28 -5.81
CA LEU A 203 -14.78 -14.46 -5.08
C LEU A 203 -15.07 -15.76 -5.83
N SER A 204 -15.97 -15.77 -6.82
CA SER A 204 -16.23 -16.92 -7.68
C SER A 204 -15.17 -17.13 -8.76
N TYR A 205 -14.47 -16.06 -9.14
CA TYR A 205 -13.36 -16.10 -10.11
C TYR A 205 -12.08 -16.69 -9.52
N ILE A 206 -12.01 -16.82 -8.19
CA ILE A 206 -10.90 -17.50 -7.51
C ILE A 206 -11.25 -18.99 -7.37
N PRO A 207 -10.48 -19.91 -7.98
CA PRO A 207 -10.71 -21.34 -7.86
C PRO A 207 -10.77 -21.83 -6.41
N SER A 208 -11.61 -22.82 -6.12
CA SER A 208 -11.69 -23.49 -4.80
C SER A 208 -10.38 -24.20 -4.40
N SER A 209 -9.51 -24.49 -5.38
CA SER A 209 -8.14 -24.97 -5.15
C SER A 209 -7.24 -23.90 -4.51
N LEU A 210 -7.59 -22.60 -4.62
CA LEU A 210 -6.83 -21.46 -4.11
C LEU A 210 -7.53 -20.73 -2.95
N LEU A 211 -8.84 -20.91 -2.80
CA LEU A 211 -9.66 -20.31 -1.75
C LEU A 211 -10.10 -21.36 -0.71
N LYS A 212 -9.94 -21.06 0.59
CA LYS A 212 -10.46 -21.87 1.70
C LYS A 212 -11.47 -21.05 2.51
N THR A 213 -12.73 -21.45 2.48
CA THR A 213 -13.78 -20.87 3.34
C THR A 213 -13.54 -21.27 4.79
N ILE A 214 -13.69 -20.31 5.69
CA ILE A 214 -13.50 -20.45 7.14
C ILE A 214 -14.78 -20.03 7.87
N LYS A 215 -15.15 -20.75 8.93
CA LYS A 215 -16.27 -20.39 9.78
C LYS A 215 -15.80 -19.41 10.86
N THR A 216 -16.70 -18.55 11.34
CA THR A 216 -16.43 -17.53 12.36
C THR A 216 -15.85 -18.07 13.68
N ARG A 217 -16.03 -19.37 13.97
CA ARG A 217 -15.53 -20.04 15.19
C ARG A 217 -14.22 -20.83 15.00
N ASP A 218 -13.66 -20.88 13.80
CA ASP A 218 -12.46 -21.69 13.55
C ASP A 218 -11.20 -21.02 14.13
N ASN A 219 -10.40 -21.76 14.90
CA ASN A 219 -9.06 -21.33 15.32
C ASN A 219 -8.11 -21.38 14.12
N ILE A 220 -7.99 -20.27 13.41
CA ILE A 220 -7.16 -20.16 12.21
C ILE A 220 -5.74 -19.77 12.62
N ARG A 221 -4.76 -20.66 12.39
CA ARG A 221 -3.35 -20.39 12.69
C ARG A 221 -2.71 -19.55 11.58
N ILE A 222 -2.25 -18.34 11.92
CA ILE A 222 -1.45 -17.47 11.02
C ILE A 222 -0.11 -18.16 10.73
N PRO A 223 0.34 -18.24 9.48
CA PRO A 223 1.68 -18.72 9.17
C PRO A 223 2.75 -17.78 9.77
N PRO A 224 3.85 -18.31 10.32
CA PRO A 224 4.95 -17.50 10.86
C PRO A 224 5.60 -16.63 9.77
N LYS A 225 6.43 -15.65 10.14
CA LYS A 225 7.06 -14.69 9.20
C LYS A 225 7.90 -15.40 8.11
N PRO A 226 8.16 -14.79 6.94
CA PRO A 226 8.99 -15.41 5.89
C PRO A 226 10.37 -15.85 6.41
N GLU A 227 10.99 -15.07 7.30
CA GLU A 227 12.29 -15.40 7.92
C GLU A 227 12.22 -16.61 8.88
N GLU A 228 11.06 -16.83 9.54
CA GLU A 228 10.78 -18.01 10.37
C GLU A 228 10.38 -19.20 9.50
N MET A 229 9.70 -18.96 8.37
CA MET A 229 9.38 -19.98 7.38
C MET A 229 10.57 -20.36 6.50
N GLU A 230 11.55 -19.52 6.22
CA GLU A 230 12.80 -19.94 5.55
C GLU A 230 13.63 -20.84 6.47
N ARG A 231 13.56 -20.61 7.80
CA ARG A 231 14.10 -21.52 8.82
C ARG A 231 13.26 -22.78 9.03
N ALA A 232 11.97 -22.78 8.69
CA ALA A 232 11.08 -23.95 8.79
C ALA A 232 10.97 -24.75 7.48
N VAL A 233 11.09 -24.12 6.31
CA VAL A 233 11.08 -24.72 4.96
C VAL A 233 12.40 -25.44 4.67
N THR A 234 13.49 -25.05 5.35
CA THR A 234 14.72 -25.86 5.41
C THR A 234 14.60 -27.07 6.35
N LYS A 235 13.45 -27.27 7.01
CA LYS A 235 13.20 -28.37 7.96
C LYS A 235 11.95 -29.21 7.69
N GLU A 236 11.13 -28.89 6.69
CA GLU A 236 9.95 -29.69 6.32
C GLU A 236 10.00 -30.10 4.83
N SER A 237 10.97 -30.97 4.54
CA SER A 237 10.84 -32.05 3.56
C SER A 237 11.23 -33.36 4.24
N SER A 238 10.42 -33.79 5.20
CA SER A 238 10.34 -35.19 5.62
C SER A 238 9.05 -35.37 6.38
N ASP A 239 8.31 -36.40 5.98
CA ASP A 239 7.05 -36.86 6.53
C ASP A 239 7.05 -36.95 8.06
N TYR A 240 5.88 -36.75 8.68
CA TYR A 240 5.18 -37.74 9.51
C TYR A 240 4.06 -37.07 10.35
N ILE A 241 2.84 -37.58 10.17
CA ILE A 241 1.89 -37.77 11.27
C ILE A 241 1.77 -39.29 11.41
N GLU A 242 2.27 -39.85 12.51
CA GLU A 242 2.05 -41.26 12.91
C GLU A 242 0.62 -41.49 13.41
N PRO A 243 0.07 -42.69 13.15
CA PRO A 243 -0.65 -43.48 14.14
C PRO A 243 0.13 -44.76 14.52
N LEU A 244 -0.31 -45.38 15.63
CA LEU A 244 0.28 -46.45 16.47
C LEU A 244 0.98 -47.67 15.80
N PRO A 245 1.83 -48.42 16.56
CA PRO A 245 3.08 -49.02 16.08
C PRO A 245 2.98 -50.42 15.44
N GLU A 246 3.66 -50.59 14.29
CA GLU A 246 3.79 -51.81 13.50
C GLU A 246 5.07 -52.62 13.83
N LYS A 247 5.31 -52.88 15.12
CA LYS A 247 6.63 -53.34 15.62
C LYS A 247 6.94 -54.83 15.46
N LEU A 248 6.49 -55.52 14.40
CA LEU A 248 6.84 -56.94 14.22
C LEU A 248 7.07 -57.45 12.79
N LEU A 249 6.90 -56.66 11.74
CA LEU A 249 7.16 -57.13 10.37
C LEU A 249 7.73 -55.99 9.52
N GLY A 250 9.06 -55.97 9.38
CA GLY A 250 9.75 -55.10 8.42
C GLY A 250 9.35 -55.42 6.98
N ALA A 251 9.61 -54.45 6.10
CA ALA A 251 9.21 -54.43 4.70
C ALA A 251 9.46 -55.74 3.92
N GLY A 252 8.43 -56.20 3.19
CA GLY A 252 8.58 -57.05 2.00
C GLY A 252 9.07 -58.50 2.18
N MET A 253 8.59 -59.26 3.17
CA MET A 253 8.96 -60.68 3.29
C MET A 253 8.28 -61.60 2.26
N THR A 254 9.05 -62.55 1.72
CA THR A 254 8.62 -63.63 0.83
C THR A 254 8.77 -64.99 1.53
N VAL A 255 7.67 -65.75 1.64
CA VAL A 255 7.65 -67.05 2.33
C VAL A 255 7.59 -68.20 1.32
N ILE A 256 8.37 -69.26 1.54
CA ILE A 256 8.39 -70.49 0.72
C ILE A 256 7.83 -71.64 1.55
N GLY A 257 6.73 -72.24 1.10
CA GLY A 257 6.10 -73.41 1.75
C GLY A 257 6.10 -74.66 0.89
N ILE A 258 6.16 -75.83 1.53
CA ILE A 258 5.97 -77.16 0.91
C ILE A 258 4.70 -77.76 1.48
N ASP A 259 3.75 -78.14 0.62
CA ASP A 259 2.62 -78.98 1.02
C ASP A 259 2.95 -80.45 0.71
N PRO A 260 3.18 -81.31 1.72
CA PRO A 260 3.49 -82.71 1.47
C PRO A 260 2.28 -83.57 1.07
N GLY A 261 1.04 -83.06 1.10
CA GLY A 261 -0.15 -83.80 0.66
C GLY A 261 -0.48 -85.05 1.50
N ASN A 262 -1.69 -85.59 1.27
CA ASN A 262 -2.27 -86.69 2.04
C ASN A 262 -1.56 -88.04 1.74
N VAL A 263 -1.13 -88.77 2.76
CA VAL A 263 -0.36 -90.03 2.63
C VAL A 263 -1.24 -91.19 2.10
N ASP A 264 -2.57 -91.04 2.08
CA ASP A 264 -3.53 -92.09 1.69
C ASP A 264 -4.26 -91.84 0.34
N ALA A 265 -3.91 -90.82 -0.45
CA ALA A 265 -4.53 -90.59 -1.77
C ALA A 265 -3.80 -91.38 -2.89
N ARG A 266 -4.56 -92.01 -3.80
CA ARG A 266 -4.02 -92.81 -4.93
C ARG A 266 -3.30 -92.00 -6.01
N GLU A 267 -3.35 -90.67 -5.97
CA GLU A 267 -2.51 -89.76 -6.75
C GLU A 267 -1.95 -88.68 -5.82
N THR A 268 -0.62 -88.46 -5.85
CA THR A 268 0.09 -87.55 -4.94
C THR A 268 0.41 -86.22 -5.64
N ASN A 269 -0.14 -85.12 -5.14
CA ASN A 269 0.23 -83.75 -5.54
C ASN A 269 1.15 -83.14 -4.46
N VAL A 270 2.35 -82.69 -4.87
CA VAL A 270 3.23 -81.84 -4.06
C VAL A 270 3.17 -80.44 -4.67
N GLY A 271 2.57 -79.50 -3.96
CA GLY A 271 2.48 -78.11 -4.37
C GLY A 271 3.57 -77.25 -3.74
N TRP A 272 4.05 -76.25 -4.48
CA TRP A 272 4.92 -75.19 -3.96
C TRP A 272 4.27 -73.84 -4.24
N SER A 273 4.31 -72.96 -3.26
CA SER A 273 3.80 -71.59 -3.39
C SER A 273 4.82 -70.60 -2.85
N VAL A 274 5.00 -69.48 -3.55
CA VAL A 274 5.78 -68.33 -3.09
C VAL A 274 4.82 -67.18 -2.82
N THR A 275 4.82 -66.65 -1.61
CA THR A 275 3.88 -65.58 -1.21
C THR A 275 4.60 -64.34 -0.71
N GLN A 276 4.16 -63.16 -1.17
CA GLN A 276 4.71 -61.85 -0.79
C GLN A 276 3.66 -61.01 -0.06
N LYS A 277 4.07 -60.34 1.02
CA LYS A 277 3.20 -59.41 1.75
C LYS A 277 3.11 -58.06 1.02
N THR A 278 1.90 -57.61 0.71
CA THR A 278 1.58 -56.27 0.17
C THR A 278 0.75 -55.47 1.20
N SER A 279 0.46 -54.19 0.92
CA SER A 279 -0.30 -53.31 1.82
C SER A 279 -1.72 -53.80 2.16
N ASP A 280 -2.29 -54.69 1.33
CA ASP A 280 -3.66 -55.21 1.48
C ASP A 280 -3.71 -56.69 1.93
N GLY A 281 -2.56 -57.34 2.19
CA GLY A 281 -2.47 -58.76 2.60
C GLY A 281 -1.35 -59.55 1.90
N TYR A 282 -1.32 -60.88 2.07
CA TYR A 282 -0.38 -61.76 1.36
C TYR A 282 -0.91 -62.08 -0.05
N SER A 283 -0.07 -61.87 -1.07
CA SER A 283 -0.35 -62.22 -2.46
C SER A 283 0.51 -63.42 -2.89
N VAL A 284 -0.10 -64.38 -3.56
CA VAL A 284 0.62 -65.54 -4.12
C VAL A 284 1.25 -65.10 -5.43
N LEU A 285 2.57 -65.20 -5.53
CA LEU A 285 3.32 -64.79 -6.72
C LEU A 285 3.36 -65.89 -7.79
N ASP A 286 3.37 -67.17 -7.37
CA ASP A 286 3.31 -68.34 -8.26
C ASP A 286 2.85 -69.58 -7.47
N TYR A 287 2.01 -70.40 -8.08
CA TYR A 287 1.44 -71.63 -7.50
C TYR A 287 1.50 -72.72 -8.56
N ASN A 288 2.20 -73.82 -8.28
CA ASN A 288 2.29 -74.93 -9.23
C ASN A 288 1.91 -76.24 -8.55
N THR A 289 0.71 -76.74 -8.87
CA THR A 289 0.09 -77.85 -8.15
C THR A 289 -0.48 -78.97 -9.00
N GLU A 290 -0.32 -78.94 -10.32
CA GLU A 290 -0.95 -79.93 -11.18
C GLU A 290 0.00 -80.49 -12.26
N HIS A 291 0.27 -81.79 -12.15
CA HIS A 291 0.77 -82.74 -13.16
C HIS A 291 2.27 -82.82 -13.56
N PRO A 292 2.80 -84.04 -13.82
CA PRO A 292 4.22 -84.36 -13.74
C PRO A 292 4.86 -84.62 -15.11
N SER A 293 5.19 -83.58 -15.88
CA SER A 293 6.05 -83.73 -17.07
C SER A 293 7.22 -82.72 -17.07
N GLY A 294 8.43 -83.20 -17.42
CA GLY A 294 9.70 -82.45 -17.37
C GLY A 294 10.78 -83.15 -16.53
N LYS A 295 12.06 -83.13 -16.97
CA LYS A 295 13.17 -83.78 -16.24
C LYS A 295 13.38 -83.12 -14.88
N LYS A 296 13.60 -83.98 -13.88
CA LYS A 296 13.71 -83.65 -12.44
C LYS A 296 14.75 -82.55 -12.12
N GLU A 297 15.89 -82.55 -12.80
CA GLU A 297 16.96 -81.56 -12.59
C GLU A 297 16.63 -80.16 -13.12
N ASP A 298 15.86 -80.06 -14.20
CA ASP A 298 15.52 -78.75 -14.79
C ASP A 298 14.55 -77.97 -13.91
N LYS A 299 13.68 -78.67 -13.17
CA LYS A 299 12.74 -78.08 -12.21
C LYS A 299 13.44 -77.57 -10.95
N LEU A 300 14.36 -78.35 -10.38
CA LEU A 300 15.23 -77.91 -9.27
C LEU A 300 16.07 -76.69 -9.66
N LYS A 301 16.68 -76.68 -10.86
CA LYS A 301 17.41 -75.53 -11.40
C LYS A 301 16.54 -74.31 -11.67
N LYS A 302 15.23 -74.49 -11.93
CA LYS A 302 14.29 -73.37 -12.14
C LYS A 302 13.90 -72.72 -10.82
N ILE A 303 13.69 -73.53 -9.77
CA ILE A 303 13.47 -73.08 -8.39
C ILE A 303 14.70 -72.35 -7.86
N GLU A 304 15.88 -72.95 -8.00
CA GLU A 304 17.16 -72.37 -7.58
C GLU A 304 17.41 -71.01 -8.28
N ARG A 305 17.19 -70.92 -9.60
CA ARG A 305 17.30 -69.65 -10.33
C ARG A 305 16.32 -68.59 -9.83
N LYS A 306 15.11 -68.97 -9.43
CA LYS A 306 14.09 -68.01 -8.97
C LYS A 306 14.37 -67.53 -7.54
N ILE A 307 14.83 -68.40 -6.65
CA ILE A 307 15.31 -68.02 -5.31
C ILE A 307 16.50 -67.06 -5.45
N ASN A 308 17.46 -67.36 -6.32
CA ASN A 308 18.59 -66.47 -6.59
C ASN A 308 18.17 -65.12 -7.19
N SER A 309 17.11 -65.08 -8.02
CA SER A 309 16.52 -63.82 -8.51
C SER A 309 15.88 -63.03 -7.37
N LEU A 310 15.12 -63.67 -6.49
CA LEU A 310 14.47 -63.00 -5.36
C LEU A 310 15.48 -62.48 -4.33
N VAL A 311 16.59 -63.20 -4.10
CA VAL A 311 17.73 -62.73 -3.28
C VAL A 311 18.46 -61.54 -3.91
N ALA A 312 18.43 -61.41 -5.24
CA ALA A 312 18.99 -60.24 -5.93
C ALA A 312 18.07 -59.01 -5.85
N ASP A 313 16.75 -59.24 -5.83
CA ASP A 313 15.74 -58.18 -5.85
C ASP A 313 15.30 -57.73 -4.44
N PHE A 314 15.50 -58.55 -3.40
CA PHE A 314 15.11 -58.29 -2.01
C PHE A 314 16.23 -58.65 -1.01
N PRO A 315 16.33 -57.99 0.17
CA PRO A 315 17.37 -58.30 1.17
C PRO A 315 17.33 -59.78 1.61
N PRO A 316 18.47 -60.45 1.85
CA PRO A 316 18.53 -61.86 2.26
C PRO A 316 17.65 -62.20 3.47
N ASP A 317 17.51 -61.25 4.40
CA ASP A 317 16.71 -61.36 5.62
C ASP A 317 15.18 -61.47 5.36
N ALA A 318 14.74 -61.25 4.12
CA ALA A 318 13.32 -61.26 3.72
C ALA A 318 12.81 -62.64 3.27
N ILE A 319 13.65 -63.68 3.18
CA ILE A 319 13.32 -65.01 2.65
C ILE A 319 13.53 -66.08 3.73
N ALA A 320 12.51 -66.88 4.03
CA ALA A 320 12.58 -67.98 5.01
C ALA A 320 12.33 -69.35 4.35
N VAL A 321 13.08 -70.39 4.73
CA VAL A 321 12.81 -71.78 4.33
C VAL A 321 13.00 -72.79 5.47
N GLU A 322 12.14 -73.80 5.55
CA GLU A 322 12.06 -74.76 6.67
C GLU A 322 12.32 -76.22 6.21
N LYS A 323 13.12 -76.99 7.00
CA LYS A 323 13.31 -78.45 6.87
C LYS A 323 12.78 -79.21 8.08
N ILE A 324 12.07 -80.32 7.80
CA ILE A 324 11.76 -81.41 8.73
C ILE A 324 12.58 -82.66 8.35
N GLU A 325 13.30 -83.25 9.31
CA GLU A 325 13.89 -84.58 9.16
C GLU A 325 13.22 -85.58 10.11
N VAL A 326 13.01 -86.77 9.59
CA VAL A 326 12.09 -87.81 10.08
C VAL A 326 12.89 -88.88 10.80
N ALA A 327 12.46 -89.26 12.01
CA ALA A 327 12.85 -90.52 12.64
C ALA A 327 11.76 -91.57 12.35
N ILE A 328 12.12 -92.68 11.69
CA ILE A 328 11.26 -93.86 11.55
C ILE A 328 11.96 -95.04 12.23
N GLY A 329 11.24 -95.71 13.13
CA GLY A 329 11.55 -97.06 13.59
C GLY A 329 10.41 -98.02 13.22
N GLU A 330 10.76 -99.02 12.40
CA GLU A 330 10.25 -100.39 12.26
C GLU A 330 8.92 -100.78 11.52
N VAL A 331 9.12 -101.28 10.26
CA VAL A 331 8.62 -102.48 9.49
C VAL A 331 7.09 -102.61 9.15
N GLU A 332 6.54 -102.98 7.97
CA GLU A 332 6.87 -103.96 6.89
C GLU A 332 6.56 -103.51 5.42
N ASP A 333 7.60 -103.56 4.57
CA ASP A 333 7.76 -104.31 3.31
C ASP A 333 6.64 -104.34 2.23
N THR A 334 6.48 -103.21 1.52
CA THR A 334 6.33 -103.08 0.04
C THR A 334 5.97 -101.64 -0.34
N ILE A 335 5.34 -100.90 0.57
CA ILE A 335 5.12 -99.44 0.50
C ILE A 335 6.42 -98.67 0.79
N GLU A 336 7.37 -99.28 1.51
CA GLU A 336 8.67 -98.69 1.87
C GLU A 336 9.57 -98.36 0.69
N LYS A 337 9.58 -99.10 -0.42
CA LYS A 337 10.43 -98.74 -1.58
C LYS A 337 9.94 -97.48 -2.32
N ALA A 338 8.63 -97.20 -2.29
CA ALA A 338 8.05 -95.98 -2.83
C ALA A 338 8.17 -94.81 -1.82
N LYS A 339 7.87 -95.05 -0.54
CA LYS A 339 8.06 -94.06 0.54
C LYS A 339 9.53 -93.69 0.74
N ALA A 340 10.48 -94.63 0.70
CA ALA A 340 11.91 -94.33 0.85
C ALA A 340 12.47 -93.50 -0.31
N LYS A 341 12.05 -93.75 -1.56
CA LYS A 341 12.39 -92.89 -2.70
C LYS A 341 11.82 -91.49 -2.57
N TRP A 342 10.60 -91.36 -2.03
CA TRP A 342 9.93 -90.07 -1.78
C TRP A 342 10.55 -89.31 -0.59
N PHE A 343 10.80 -89.98 0.53
CA PHE A 343 11.51 -89.41 1.69
C PHE A 343 12.92 -88.99 1.31
N HIS A 344 13.62 -89.77 0.47
CA HIS A 344 14.90 -89.36 -0.08
C HIS A 344 14.77 -88.11 -0.98
N TYR A 345 13.66 -87.97 -1.71
CA TYR A 345 13.38 -86.80 -2.56
C TYR A 345 13.06 -85.54 -1.75
N VAL A 346 12.16 -85.65 -0.77
CA VAL A 346 11.82 -84.58 0.16
C VAL A 346 13.05 -84.22 0.97
N ALA A 347 13.74 -85.19 1.58
CA ALA A 347 14.97 -84.93 2.33
C ALA A 347 16.08 -84.34 1.46
N SER A 348 16.20 -84.71 0.18
CA SER A 348 17.17 -84.11 -0.76
C SER A 348 16.81 -82.67 -1.08
N CYS A 349 15.56 -82.37 -1.46
CA CYS A 349 15.11 -80.99 -1.71
C CYS A 349 15.31 -80.11 -0.47
N VAL A 350 14.92 -80.65 0.68
CA VAL A 350 14.88 -79.93 1.95
C VAL A 350 16.38 -79.73 2.36
N ALA A 351 17.29 -80.68 2.07
CA ALA A 351 18.75 -80.54 2.29
C ALA A 351 19.40 -79.52 1.35
N THR A 352 19.01 -79.53 0.06
CA THR A 352 19.48 -78.55 -0.92
C THR A 352 19.06 -77.14 -0.52
N ILE A 353 17.82 -76.98 -0.01
CA ILE A 353 17.35 -75.68 0.43
C ILE A 353 18.06 -75.22 1.71
N ARG A 354 18.27 -76.11 2.69
CA ARG A 354 19.11 -75.80 3.86
C ARG A 354 20.53 -75.38 3.45
N ASN A 355 21.12 -76.06 2.46
CA ASN A 355 22.45 -75.75 1.95
C ASN A 355 22.51 -74.44 1.12
N ILE A 356 21.39 -73.97 0.57
CA ILE A 356 21.26 -72.64 -0.05
C ILE A 356 21.06 -71.58 1.06
N ALA A 357 20.21 -71.86 2.05
CA ALA A 357 19.98 -71.01 3.22
C ALA A 357 21.26 -70.78 4.04
N ASP A 358 22.08 -71.81 4.25
CA ASP A 358 23.36 -71.72 4.96
C ASP A 358 24.41 -70.92 4.17
N ARG A 359 24.43 -71.04 2.84
CA ARG A 359 25.31 -70.23 1.95
C ARG A 359 24.98 -68.73 2.00
N HIS A 360 23.77 -68.38 2.44
CA HIS A 360 23.28 -67.01 2.48
C HIS A 360 22.88 -66.51 3.89
N GLY A 361 23.03 -67.33 4.95
CA GLY A 361 22.90 -66.95 6.36
C GLY A 361 21.50 -66.99 7.02
N ILE A 362 20.63 -67.97 6.69
CA ILE A 362 19.19 -68.02 7.08
C ILE A 362 18.88 -69.17 8.11
N GLU A 363 17.99 -69.00 9.12
CA GLU A 363 17.80 -69.88 10.35
C GLU A 363 16.54 -70.85 10.36
N CYS A 364 16.46 -71.97 11.16
CA CYS A 364 15.38 -73.06 11.15
C CYS A 364 14.91 -73.72 12.53
N ARG A 365 13.66 -74.29 12.75
CA ARG A 365 13.12 -74.97 14.05
C ARG A 365 12.04 -76.17 13.92
N LEU A 366 11.64 -76.97 15.00
CA LEU A 366 10.75 -78.23 15.00
C LEU A 366 9.77 -78.51 16.23
N TYR A 367 8.72 -79.42 16.22
CA TYR A 367 7.62 -79.78 17.26
C TYR A 367 7.11 -81.31 17.37
N THR A 368 6.47 -81.83 18.48
CA THR A 368 5.86 -83.24 18.63
C THR A 368 4.33 -83.38 18.90
N ALA A 369 3.72 -84.56 18.66
CA ALA A 369 2.25 -84.81 18.61
C ALA A 369 1.49 -84.99 19.96
N GLN A 370 2.10 -85.50 21.04
CA GLN A 370 1.44 -85.59 22.35
C GLN A 370 1.32 -84.21 23.02
N ASP A 371 2.25 -83.30 22.71
CA ASP A 371 2.27 -81.92 23.19
C ASP A 371 1.07 -81.11 22.65
N VAL A 372 0.60 -81.46 21.46
CA VAL A 372 -0.57 -80.88 20.79
C VAL A 372 -1.89 -81.27 21.46
N LYS A 373 -2.02 -82.50 21.97
CA LYS A 373 -3.27 -83.00 22.55
C LYS A 373 -3.55 -82.39 23.93
N TYR A 374 -2.51 -82.29 24.75
CA TYR A 374 -2.59 -81.63 26.05
C TYR A 374 -2.89 -80.13 25.91
N ALA A 375 -2.29 -79.47 24.92
CA ALA A 375 -2.49 -78.06 24.60
C ALA A 375 -3.96 -77.66 24.44
N ALA A 376 -4.67 -78.41 23.61
CA ALA A 376 -6.03 -78.14 23.20
C ALA A 376 -7.05 -78.40 24.33
N THR A 377 -6.78 -79.36 25.21
CA THR A 377 -7.79 -79.91 26.12
C THR A 377 -7.43 -79.87 27.60
N GLY A 378 -6.16 -79.65 27.93
CA GLY A 378 -5.63 -79.87 29.29
C GLY A 378 -5.53 -81.34 29.68
N ASN A 379 -5.79 -82.28 28.75
CA ASN A 379 -5.78 -83.72 29.02
C ASN A 379 -4.93 -84.48 27.98
N ARG A 380 -3.91 -85.22 28.45
CA ARG A 380 -2.94 -85.93 27.60
C ARG A 380 -3.54 -87.16 26.90
N SER A 381 -4.67 -87.67 27.37
CA SER A 381 -5.40 -88.81 26.80
C SER A 381 -6.74 -88.40 26.16
N ALA A 382 -6.93 -87.11 25.87
CA ALA A 382 -8.17 -86.61 25.26
C ALA A 382 -8.46 -87.25 23.89
N ASN A 383 -9.73 -87.59 23.67
CA ASN A 383 -10.18 -88.12 22.39
C ASN A 383 -10.44 -87.00 21.36
N LYS A 384 -10.67 -87.39 20.11
CA LYS A 384 -10.78 -86.49 18.96
C LYS A 384 -11.88 -85.41 19.12
N GLU A 385 -13.01 -85.76 19.73
CA GLU A 385 -14.10 -84.79 19.97
C GLU A 385 -13.78 -83.79 21.09
N GLN A 386 -13.08 -84.22 22.14
CA GLN A 386 -12.66 -83.35 23.24
C GLN A 386 -11.61 -82.33 22.80
N VAL A 387 -10.71 -82.71 21.89
CA VAL A 387 -9.72 -81.81 21.26
C VAL A 387 -10.43 -80.74 20.41
N LYS A 388 -11.38 -81.14 19.56
CA LYS A 388 -12.21 -80.20 18.78
C LYS A 388 -12.96 -79.19 19.65
N ALA A 389 -13.61 -79.65 20.73
CA ALA A 389 -14.36 -78.77 21.62
C ALA A 389 -13.44 -77.79 22.38
N GLY A 390 -12.27 -78.25 22.82
CA GLY A 390 -11.27 -77.44 23.52
C GLY A 390 -10.68 -76.31 22.65
N VAL A 391 -10.40 -76.60 21.37
CA VAL A 391 -9.93 -75.62 20.38
C VAL A 391 -11.01 -74.58 20.08
N LYS A 392 -12.27 -75.01 19.88
CA LYS A 392 -13.41 -74.12 19.57
C LYS A 392 -13.74 -73.14 20.70
N LYS A 393 -13.46 -73.51 21.96
CA LYS A 393 -13.73 -72.69 23.15
C LYS A 393 -12.66 -71.60 23.39
N ARG A 394 -11.46 -71.74 22.79
CA ARG A 394 -10.29 -70.87 23.05
C ARG A 394 -9.95 -69.89 21.91
N CYS A 395 -10.63 -69.98 20.76
CA CYS A 395 -10.44 -69.06 19.61
C CYS A 395 -11.63 -68.10 19.47
N THR A 396 -11.44 -66.80 19.74
CA THR A 396 -12.47 -65.76 19.54
C THR A 396 -12.04 -64.78 18.45
N PHE A 397 -12.25 -65.12 17.18
CA PHE A 397 -12.15 -64.19 16.04
C PHE A 397 -13.27 -64.43 15.02
N ARG A 398 -13.86 -63.32 14.52
CA ARG A 398 -15.12 -63.28 13.75
C ARG A 398 -15.01 -63.70 12.27
N ILE A 399 -13.82 -64.02 11.76
CA ILE A 399 -13.60 -64.40 10.35
C ILE A 399 -13.90 -65.89 10.10
N PHE A 400 -14.11 -66.70 11.16
CA PHE A 400 -14.36 -68.14 11.06
C PHE A 400 -15.84 -68.56 11.12
N GLN A 401 -16.79 -67.62 11.02
CA GLN A 401 -18.23 -67.95 11.05
C GLN A 401 -18.82 -68.36 9.68
N ASN A 402 -18.06 -68.30 8.58
CA ASN A 402 -18.56 -68.62 7.23
C ASN A 402 -17.75 -69.67 6.45
N ILE A 403 -16.84 -70.40 7.09
CA ILE A 403 -16.26 -71.59 6.46
C ILE A 403 -17.11 -72.79 6.89
N ALA A 404 -18.14 -73.08 6.09
CA ALA A 404 -19.07 -74.18 6.35
C ALA A 404 -18.44 -75.58 6.18
N ASN A 405 -17.20 -75.66 5.66
CA ASN A 405 -16.42 -76.88 5.55
C ASN A 405 -14.95 -76.57 5.88
N VAL A 406 -14.63 -76.56 7.17
CA VAL A 406 -13.25 -76.70 7.64
C VAL A 406 -13.06 -78.17 7.95
N ASP A 407 -12.50 -78.89 6.99
CA ASP A 407 -12.22 -80.32 7.15
C ASP A 407 -11.23 -80.54 8.30
N ASP A 408 -11.40 -81.66 9.00
CA ASP A 408 -10.77 -82.07 10.26
C ASP A 408 -9.25 -81.80 10.40
N HIS A 409 -8.53 -81.61 9.30
CA HIS A 409 -7.06 -81.55 9.27
C HIS A 409 -6.45 -80.18 9.57
N SER A 410 -7.23 -79.10 9.54
CA SER A 410 -6.71 -77.73 9.71
C SER A 410 -6.81 -77.17 11.13
N ALA A 411 -7.63 -77.74 12.00
CA ALA A 411 -7.76 -77.32 13.40
C ALA A 411 -6.65 -77.88 14.31
N ASP A 412 -6.18 -79.10 14.04
CA ASP A 412 -5.15 -79.78 14.83
C ASP A 412 -3.74 -79.20 14.61
N ALA A 413 -3.46 -78.71 13.39
CA ALA A 413 -2.18 -78.09 13.04
C ALA A 413 -1.95 -76.73 13.76
N ILE A 414 -3.02 -75.98 13.99
CA ILE A 414 -2.96 -74.66 14.64
C ILE A 414 -2.75 -74.81 16.16
N ALA A 415 -3.40 -75.81 16.77
CA ALA A 415 -3.26 -76.09 18.20
C ALA A 415 -1.88 -76.69 18.57
N ALA A 416 -1.27 -77.43 17.64
CA ALA A 416 0.05 -78.04 17.80
C ALA A 416 1.16 -77.00 17.97
N SER A 417 1.10 -75.99 17.12
CA SER A 417 2.13 -74.97 16.95
C SER A 417 2.22 -74.02 18.16
N LEU A 418 1.12 -73.78 18.87
CA LEU A 418 1.07 -72.82 19.98
C LEU A 418 1.56 -73.40 21.33
N CYS A 419 1.62 -74.72 21.52
CA CYS A 419 1.93 -75.29 22.83
C CYS A 419 3.30 -75.90 23.01
N TYR A 420 3.97 -76.38 21.95
CA TYR A 420 5.38 -76.72 22.12
C TYR A 420 6.29 -75.47 22.21
N LEU A 421 5.82 -74.30 21.78
CA LEU A 421 6.47 -73.00 22.01
C LEU A 421 6.56 -72.71 23.52
N ARG A 422 5.63 -73.21 24.33
CA ARG A 422 5.57 -72.98 25.77
C ARG A 422 6.30 -74.05 26.60
N SER A 423 6.42 -75.28 26.10
CA SER A 423 7.06 -76.41 26.80
C SER A 423 8.58 -76.43 26.57
N HIS A 424 9.03 -76.22 25.34
CA HIS A 424 10.46 -76.23 24.99
C HIS A 424 11.23 -75.03 25.60
N LEU A 425 10.55 -73.92 25.88
CA LEU A 425 11.11 -72.75 26.56
C LEU A 425 11.34 -72.94 28.07
N ASN A 426 10.89 -74.02 28.72
CA ASN A 426 10.94 -74.15 30.19
C ASN A 426 11.95 -75.18 30.76
N SER A 427 12.41 -76.21 30.01
CA SER A 427 13.33 -77.24 30.55
C SER A 427 14.80 -77.05 30.18
N SER A 428 15.13 -76.70 28.92
CA SER A 428 16.49 -76.30 28.51
C SER A 428 16.95 -74.98 29.17
N ARG A 429 15.98 -74.16 29.59
CA ARG A 429 16.17 -72.89 30.30
C ARG A 429 16.86 -73.05 31.66
N PHE A 430 16.66 -74.15 32.38
CA PHE A 430 17.14 -74.30 33.76
C PHE A 430 18.65 -74.63 33.86
N GLU A 431 19.14 -75.55 33.01
CA GLU A 431 20.58 -75.87 32.94
C GLU A 431 21.39 -74.81 32.17
N GLY A 432 20.80 -74.18 31.15
CA GLY A 432 21.38 -73.01 30.48
C GLY A 432 21.53 -71.80 31.42
N ASN A 433 20.55 -71.56 32.30
CA ASN A 433 20.60 -70.48 33.30
C ASN A 433 21.76 -70.62 34.30
N LYS A 434 22.11 -71.84 34.72
CA LYS A 434 23.22 -72.05 35.65
C LYS A 434 24.58 -71.83 34.96
N ARG A 435 24.77 -72.36 33.75
CA ARG A 435 26.03 -72.22 33.00
C ARG A 435 26.29 -70.77 32.55
N LYS A 436 25.24 -70.03 32.14
CA LYS A 436 25.40 -68.61 31.76
C LYS A 436 25.81 -67.74 32.96
N GLU A 437 25.27 -68.00 34.15
CA GLU A 437 25.62 -67.26 35.38
C GLU A 437 27.06 -67.56 35.82
N GLU A 438 27.52 -68.82 35.74
CA GLU A 438 28.91 -69.20 36.02
C GLU A 438 29.90 -68.51 35.06
N ARG A 439 29.61 -68.48 33.75
CA ARG A 439 30.42 -67.80 32.74
C ARG A 439 30.43 -66.29 32.94
N TRP A 440 29.28 -65.69 33.27
CA TRP A 440 29.18 -64.26 33.58
C TRP A 440 30.00 -63.86 34.82
N ASN A 441 29.92 -64.63 35.91
CA ASN A 441 30.70 -64.38 37.12
C ASN A 441 32.21 -64.46 36.86
N LYS A 442 32.67 -65.41 36.03
CA LYS A 442 34.08 -65.51 35.60
C LYS A 442 34.50 -64.31 34.74
N GLY A 443 33.67 -63.89 33.78
CA GLY A 443 33.90 -62.70 32.97
C GLY A 443 34.06 -61.44 33.81
N CYS A 444 33.21 -61.25 34.83
CA CYS A 444 33.33 -60.15 35.79
C CYS A 444 34.66 -60.19 36.57
N ALA A 445 35.06 -61.37 37.07
CA ALA A 445 36.32 -61.53 37.80
C ALA A 445 37.56 -61.26 36.92
N TYR A 446 37.51 -61.57 35.62
CA TYR A 446 38.58 -61.21 34.68
C TYR A 446 38.61 -59.71 34.38
N LEU A 447 37.46 -59.07 34.29
CA LEU A 447 37.35 -57.62 34.08
C LEU A 447 37.93 -56.83 35.26
N ASP A 448 37.69 -57.28 36.50
CA ASP A 448 38.27 -56.67 37.71
C ASP A 448 39.80 -56.83 37.78
N LYS A 449 40.34 -57.90 37.18
CA LYS A 449 41.78 -58.15 37.04
C LYS A 449 42.42 -57.45 35.83
N SER A 450 41.66 -56.63 35.10
CA SER A 450 42.08 -55.98 33.85
C SER A 450 42.51 -56.95 32.74
N GLN A 451 42.03 -58.19 32.76
CA GLN A 451 42.28 -59.21 31.74
C GLN A 451 41.15 -59.20 30.70
N TYR A 452 41.16 -58.19 29.83
CA TYR A 452 39.99 -57.87 29.00
C TYR A 452 39.67 -58.94 27.93
N ASP A 453 40.66 -59.54 27.26
CA ASP A 453 40.41 -60.56 26.23
C ASP A 453 39.80 -61.84 26.83
N ALA A 454 40.25 -62.23 28.02
CA ALA A 454 39.69 -63.34 28.77
C ALA A 454 38.24 -63.04 29.20
N ALA A 455 37.97 -61.80 29.64
CA ALA A 455 36.62 -61.36 29.98
C ALA A 455 35.68 -61.37 28.75
N VAL A 456 36.14 -60.86 27.60
CA VAL A 456 35.40 -60.90 26.32
C VAL A 456 35.03 -62.33 25.94
N SER A 457 35.98 -63.26 26.04
CA SER A 457 35.74 -64.68 25.73
C SER A 457 34.65 -65.27 26.64
N GLU A 458 34.75 -65.06 27.95
CA GLU A 458 33.77 -65.61 28.91
C GLU A 458 32.37 -64.97 28.77
N PHE A 459 32.28 -63.68 28.45
CA PHE A 459 31.00 -63.03 28.17
C PHE A 459 30.38 -63.47 26.84
N ARG A 460 31.18 -63.68 25.78
CA ARG A 460 30.69 -64.27 24.51
C ARG A 460 30.18 -65.69 24.72
N GLU A 461 30.87 -66.50 25.52
CA GLU A 461 30.39 -67.83 25.91
C GLU A 461 29.07 -67.75 26.71
N ALA A 462 28.92 -66.79 27.62
CA ALA A 462 27.66 -66.56 28.32
C ALA A 462 26.51 -66.16 27.37
N ILE A 463 26.79 -65.35 26.34
CA ILE A 463 25.83 -64.96 25.30
C ILE A 463 25.51 -66.12 24.34
N ASN A 464 26.49 -66.97 24.01
CA ASN A 464 26.27 -68.17 23.20
C ASN A 464 25.34 -69.17 23.92
N ILE A 465 25.40 -69.22 25.26
CA ILE A 465 24.52 -70.06 26.08
C ILE A 465 23.11 -69.46 26.19
N ASP A 466 23.01 -68.15 26.41
CA ASP A 466 21.73 -67.41 26.44
C ASP A 466 21.85 -66.07 25.69
N PRO A 467 21.40 -66.02 24.42
CA PRO A 467 21.44 -64.80 23.62
C PRO A 467 20.62 -63.64 24.20
N ILE A 468 19.66 -63.93 25.10
CA ILE A 468 18.74 -62.96 25.72
C ILE A 468 19.19 -62.64 27.17
N TYR A 469 20.51 -62.60 27.43
CA TYR A 469 21.07 -62.32 28.75
C TYR A 469 21.69 -60.90 28.86
N PRO A 470 20.94 -59.89 29.37
CA PRO A 470 21.37 -58.48 29.33
C PRO A 470 22.66 -58.20 30.10
N ASP A 471 22.89 -58.88 31.23
CA ASP A 471 24.07 -58.67 32.09
C ASP A 471 25.37 -59.13 31.41
N ALA A 472 25.33 -60.18 30.58
CA ALA A 472 26.48 -60.62 29.80
C ALA A 472 26.78 -59.70 28.62
N HIS A 473 25.74 -59.20 27.92
CA HIS A 473 25.91 -58.16 26.89
C HIS A 473 26.46 -56.84 27.49
N CYS A 474 26.02 -56.45 28.68
CA CYS A 474 26.60 -55.33 29.42
C CYS A 474 28.05 -55.59 29.82
N GLY A 475 28.36 -56.78 30.34
CA GLY A 475 29.72 -57.19 30.72
C GLY A 475 30.68 -57.17 29.54
N LEU A 476 30.24 -57.69 28.39
CA LEU A 476 30.96 -57.65 27.13
C LEU A 476 31.22 -56.20 26.70
N GLY A 477 30.19 -55.35 26.77
CA GLY A 477 30.32 -53.92 26.48
C GLY A 477 31.33 -53.20 27.39
N ARG A 478 31.35 -53.52 28.69
CA ARG A 478 32.34 -52.97 29.64
C ARG A 478 33.76 -53.44 29.34
N ALA A 479 33.94 -54.69 28.93
CA ALA A 479 35.25 -55.23 28.58
C ALA A 479 35.83 -54.50 27.35
N TYR A 480 35.02 -54.33 26.30
CA TYR A 480 35.42 -53.58 25.10
C TYR A 480 35.65 -52.09 25.38
N PHE A 481 34.83 -51.48 26.25
CA PHE A 481 35.03 -50.09 26.65
C PHE A 481 36.39 -49.87 27.34
N ALA A 482 36.81 -50.81 28.20
CA ALA A 482 38.11 -50.76 28.85
C ALA A 482 39.29 -50.99 27.88
N GLN A 483 39.07 -51.71 26.77
CA GLN A 483 40.06 -51.87 25.69
C GLN A 483 40.14 -50.64 24.76
N GLY A 484 39.20 -49.70 24.86
CA GLY A 484 39.11 -48.54 23.97
C GLY A 484 38.33 -48.80 22.68
N ASP A 485 37.76 -50.00 22.49
CA ASP A 485 36.87 -50.31 21.37
C ASP A 485 35.45 -49.83 21.68
N LEU A 486 35.23 -48.52 21.46
CA LEU A 486 33.96 -47.85 21.77
C LEU A 486 32.81 -48.32 20.87
N GLU A 487 33.08 -48.78 19.65
CA GLU A 487 32.04 -49.17 18.68
C GLU A 487 31.45 -50.53 19.06
N THR A 488 32.31 -51.52 19.34
CA THR A 488 31.85 -52.84 19.78
C THR A 488 31.24 -52.76 21.19
N ALA A 489 31.78 -51.89 22.05
CA ALA A 489 31.20 -51.62 23.36
C ALA A 489 29.77 -51.08 23.25
N GLU A 490 29.53 -50.11 22.36
CA GLU A 490 28.21 -49.52 22.14
C GLU A 490 27.22 -50.53 21.58
N LYS A 491 27.62 -51.33 20.59
CA LYS A 491 26.77 -52.39 20.01
C LYS A 491 26.30 -53.35 21.10
N SER A 492 27.21 -53.79 21.95
CA SER A 492 26.92 -54.71 23.06
C SER A 492 26.00 -54.06 24.11
N ALA A 493 26.22 -52.79 24.44
CA ALA A 493 25.40 -52.05 25.40
C ALA A 493 23.98 -51.74 24.87
N ARG A 494 23.84 -51.44 23.57
CA ARG A 494 22.53 -51.26 22.91
C ARG A 494 21.76 -52.57 22.84
N GLU A 495 22.42 -53.69 22.57
CA GLU A 495 21.79 -55.01 22.59
C GLU A 495 21.33 -55.37 24.00
N ALA A 496 22.15 -55.12 25.03
CA ALA A 496 21.73 -55.29 26.42
C ALA A 496 20.45 -54.50 26.75
N ARG A 497 20.35 -53.23 26.30
CA ARG A 497 19.16 -52.40 26.49
C ARG A 497 17.96 -52.84 25.63
N ARG A 498 18.20 -53.47 24.47
CA ARG A 498 17.13 -54.06 23.64
C ARG A 498 16.49 -55.26 24.34
N LEU A 499 17.31 -56.05 25.02
CA LEU A 499 16.90 -57.25 25.75
C LEU A 499 16.22 -56.92 27.08
N ASP A 500 16.69 -55.89 27.80
CA ASP A 500 16.05 -55.33 28.98
C ASP A 500 15.97 -53.81 28.89
N SER A 501 14.76 -53.30 28.64
CA SER A 501 14.49 -51.87 28.47
C SER A 501 14.69 -51.04 29.74
N ASN A 502 14.79 -51.67 30.93
CA ASN A 502 15.02 -51.01 32.21
C ASN A 502 16.44 -51.28 32.78
N CYS A 503 17.38 -51.75 31.95
CA CYS A 503 18.73 -52.09 32.39
C CYS A 503 19.56 -50.84 32.73
N GLN A 504 19.58 -50.45 34.02
CA GLN A 504 20.35 -49.30 34.52
C GLN A 504 21.85 -49.39 34.20
N LYS A 505 22.42 -50.60 34.17
CA LYS A 505 23.85 -50.83 33.85
C LYS A 505 24.14 -50.52 32.38
N ALA A 506 23.25 -50.92 31.47
CA ALA A 506 23.37 -50.62 30.04
C ALA A 506 23.29 -49.12 29.80
N ASP A 507 22.35 -48.42 30.44
CA ASP A 507 22.20 -46.97 30.32
C ASP A 507 23.40 -46.20 30.89
N ALA A 508 23.95 -46.64 32.04
CA ALA A 508 25.16 -46.07 32.61
C ALA A 508 26.38 -46.26 31.68
N LEU A 509 26.52 -47.44 31.07
CA LEU A 509 27.58 -47.73 30.11
C LEU A 509 27.42 -46.91 28.82
N LEU A 510 26.23 -46.83 28.25
CA LEU A 510 25.95 -45.99 27.07
C LEU A 510 26.23 -44.51 27.35
N LYS A 511 25.93 -44.03 28.58
CA LYS A 511 26.29 -42.68 29.01
C LYS A 511 27.81 -42.50 29.07
N ALA A 512 28.55 -43.47 29.61
CA ALA A 512 30.01 -43.42 29.68
C ALA A 512 30.66 -43.44 28.28
N ILE A 513 30.17 -44.31 27.38
CA ILE A 513 30.60 -44.40 25.98
C ILE A 513 30.39 -43.07 25.26
N LYS A 514 29.20 -42.47 25.41
CA LYS A 514 28.90 -41.14 24.83
C LYS A 514 29.92 -40.08 25.28
N HIS A 515 30.28 -40.05 26.56
CA HIS A 515 31.29 -39.11 27.08
C HIS A 515 32.71 -39.44 26.59
N ALA A 516 33.04 -40.72 26.37
CA ALA A 516 34.33 -41.11 25.81
C ALA A 516 34.52 -40.62 24.37
N TYR A 517 33.50 -40.76 23.51
CA TYR A 517 33.50 -40.19 22.16
C TYR A 517 33.73 -38.67 22.18
N TYR A 518 33.03 -37.95 23.07
CA TYR A 518 33.23 -36.52 23.28
C TYR A 518 34.63 -36.15 23.77
N ASN A 519 35.14 -36.87 24.77
CA ASN A 519 36.46 -36.62 25.34
C ASN A 519 37.58 -36.83 24.32
N ARG A 520 37.40 -37.74 23.36
CA ARG A 520 38.34 -37.88 22.23
C ARG A 520 38.44 -36.59 21.43
N GLY A 521 37.31 -36.00 21.04
CA GLY A 521 37.28 -34.71 20.33
C GLY A 521 37.85 -33.56 21.17
N ARG A 522 37.55 -33.55 22.47
CA ARG A 522 38.10 -32.56 23.41
C ARG A 522 39.62 -32.66 23.55
N ASN A 523 40.18 -33.86 23.63
CA ASN A 523 41.63 -34.05 23.71
C ASN A 523 42.33 -33.53 22.44
N HIS A 524 41.76 -33.80 21.26
CA HIS A 524 42.27 -33.22 20.01
C HIS A 524 42.20 -31.69 20.01
N LEU A 525 41.10 -31.12 20.51
CA LEU A 525 40.93 -29.67 20.63
C LEU A 525 41.98 -29.04 21.56
N GLU A 526 42.23 -29.63 22.74
CA GLU A 526 43.26 -29.16 23.69
C GLU A 526 44.68 -29.26 23.10
N ASN A 527 44.92 -30.26 22.25
CA ASN A 527 46.17 -30.42 21.50
C ASN A 527 46.27 -29.56 20.23
N ARG A 528 45.30 -28.65 19.98
CA ARG A 528 45.21 -27.81 18.77
C ARG A 528 45.13 -28.59 17.45
N GLN A 529 44.72 -29.85 17.50
CA GLN A 529 44.44 -30.71 16.36
C GLN A 529 42.99 -30.49 15.92
N TYR A 530 42.74 -29.36 15.28
CA TYR A 530 41.38 -28.86 15.09
C TYR A 530 40.55 -29.68 14.10
N ASP A 531 41.15 -30.19 13.01
CA ASP A 531 40.44 -30.98 12.01
C ASP A 531 40.06 -32.37 12.55
N GLU A 532 40.96 -33.00 13.32
CA GLU A 532 40.70 -34.24 14.04
C GLU A 532 39.65 -34.05 15.15
N ALA A 533 39.66 -32.91 15.84
CA ALA A 533 38.64 -32.55 16.80
C ALA A 533 37.26 -32.38 16.14
N ILE A 534 37.19 -31.68 15.01
CA ILE A 534 35.96 -31.51 14.21
C ILE A 534 35.41 -32.87 13.83
N ALA A 535 36.22 -33.74 13.21
CA ALA A 535 35.80 -35.07 12.80
C ALA A 535 35.28 -35.91 13.98
N ALA A 536 35.98 -35.87 15.12
CA ALA A 536 35.58 -36.59 16.32
C ALA A 536 34.28 -36.06 16.94
N PHE A 537 34.05 -34.74 16.95
CA PHE A 537 32.80 -34.16 17.42
C PHE A 537 31.63 -34.41 16.45
N GLU A 538 31.86 -34.35 15.13
CA GLU A 538 30.85 -34.69 14.12
C GLU A 538 30.44 -36.16 14.22
N GLU A 539 31.39 -37.08 14.43
CA GLU A 539 31.08 -38.50 14.70
C GLU A 539 30.23 -38.64 15.96
N THR A 540 30.57 -37.92 17.03
CA THR A 540 29.81 -37.91 18.29
C THR A 540 28.38 -37.39 18.07
N ILE A 541 28.21 -36.33 17.28
CA ILE A 541 26.90 -35.73 16.96
C ILE A 541 26.06 -36.68 16.09
N ASN A 542 26.66 -37.32 15.07
CA ASN A 542 25.96 -38.28 14.21
C ASN A 542 25.44 -39.48 15.00
N LYS A 543 26.22 -39.97 15.96
CA LYS A 543 25.81 -41.07 16.86
C LYS A 543 24.83 -40.60 17.94
N TYR A 544 25.01 -39.39 18.48
CA TYR A 544 24.22 -38.82 19.57
C TYR A 544 23.73 -37.40 19.25
N PRO A 545 22.69 -37.26 18.40
CA PRO A 545 22.26 -35.95 17.91
C PRO A 545 21.73 -34.99 18.97
N SER A 546 21.34 -35.49 20.15
CA SER A 546 20.84 -34.69 21.27
C SER A 546 21.93 -34.29 22.28
N PHE A 547 23.20 -34.54 22.00
CA PHE A 547 24.29 -34.29 22.95
C PHE A 547 24.93 -32.92 22.72
N ILE A 548 24.53 -31.95 23.52
CA ILE A 548 24.80 -30.51 23.33
C ILE A 548 26.28 -30.19 23.48
N GLU A 549 26.98 -30.82 24.43
CA GLU A 549 28.39 -30.56 24.71
C GLU A 549 29.28 -30.85 23.48
N ALA A 550 28.92 -31.84 22.66
CA ALA A 550 29.64 -32.10 21.41
C ALA A 550 29.44 -30.98 20.37
N TYR A 551 28.23 -30.39 20.27
CA TYR A 551 28.02 -29.21 19.43
C TYR A 551 28.81 -28.00 19.95
N CYS A 552 28.86 -27.81 21.26
CA CYS A 552 29.68 -26.74 21.86
C CYS A 552 31.17 -26.95 21.59
N GLY A 553 31.66 -28.19 21.70
CA GLY A 553 33.04 -28.56 21.36
C GLY A 553 33.37 -28.33 19.88
N LEU A 554 32.46 -28.73 18.98
CA LEU A 554 32.59 -28.49 17.54
C LEU A 554 32.59 -27.00 17.20
N ALA A 555 31.68 -26.22 17.79
CA ALA A 555 31.64 -24.77 17.59
C ALA A 555 32.92 -24.09 18.10
N ARG A 556 33.49 -24.54 19.23
CA ARG A 556 34.80 -24.06 19.72
C ARG A 556 35.93 -24.42 18.74
N ALA A 557 35.95 -25.63 18.20
CA ALA A 557 36.95 -26.03 17.20
C ALA A 557 36.89 -25.13 15.94
N TYR A 558 35.68 -24.84 15.43
CA TYR A 558 35.49 -23.90 14.33
C TYR A 558 35.87 -22.46 14.69
N LEU A 559 35.59 -22.01 15.92
CA LEU A 559 35.95 -20.68 16.40
C LEU A 559 37.47 -20.49 16.47
N GLU A 560 38.22 -21.51 16.92
CA GLU A 560 39.69 -21.49 16.95
C GLU A 560 40.31 -21.49 15.54
N GLN A 561 39.65 -22.11 14.55
CA GLN A 561 40.02 -21.99 13.13
C GLN A 561 39.53 -20.68 12.48
N ASP A 562 38.92 -19.77 13.25
CA ASP A 562 38.38 -18.48 12.78
C ASP A 562 37.26 -18.63 11.71
N LYS A 563 36.61 -19.81 11.68
CA LYS A 563 35.46 -20.20 10.84
C LYS A 563 34.14 -19.83 11.55
N LEU A 564 33.88 -18.53 11.67
CA LEU A 564 32.77 -17.99 12.48
C LEU A 564 31.37 -18.37 11.98
N ILE A 565 31.19 -18.52 10.66
CA ILE A 565 29.87 -18.81 10.07
C ILE A 565 29.47 -20.25 10.42
N GLU A 566 30.42 -21.18 10.31
CA GLU A 566 30.29 -22.58 10.66
C GLU A 566 30.06 -22.73 12.17
N ALA A 567 30.85 -22.05 13.00
CA ALA A 567 30.68 -22.04 14.46
C ALA A 567 29.28 -21.55 14.87
N GLU A 568 28.80 -20.47 14.25
CA GLU A 568 27.45 -19.94 14.50
C GLU A 568 26.35 -20.92 14.09
N LYS A 569 26.50 -21.59 12.94
CA LYS A 569 25.53 -22.58 12.47
C LYS A 569 25.43 -23.75 13.44
N VAL A 570 26.56 -24.24 13.93
CA VAL A 570 26.63 -25.34 14.89
C VAL A 570 26.02 -24.94 16.24
N ILE A 571 26.36 -23.76 16.78
CA ILE A 571 25.85 -23.34 18.09
C ILE A 571 24.35 -23.04 18.06
N LYS A 572 23.82 -22.56 16.94
CA LYS A 572 22.36 -22.42 16.74
C LYS A 572 21.65 -23.78 16.77
N ASN A 573 22.28 -24.84 16.26
CA ASN A 573 21.70 -26.18 16.37
C ASN A 573 21.72 -26.68 17.81
N ALA A 574 22.77 -26.37 18.58
CA ALA A 574 22.83 -26.67 20.01
C ALA A 574 21.70 -25.97 20.79
N LEU A 575 21.49 -24.67 20.56
CA LEU A 575 20.44 -23.90 21.23
C LEU A 575 19.03 -24.36 20.84
N LYS A 576 18.81 -24.83 19.60
CA LYS A 576 17.53 -25.45 19.21
C LYS A 576 17.18 -26.71 20.01
N LEU A 577 18.18 -27.41 20.58
CA LEU A 577 17.96 -28.57 21.43
C LEU A 577 17.61 -28.14 22.85
N GLU A 578 18.30 -27.12 23.36
CA GLU A 578 18.06 -26.52 24.68
C GLU A 578 18.43 -25.03 24.67
N ASP A 579 17.41 -24.16 24.67
CA ASP A 579 17.58 -22.71 24.48
C ASP A 579 18.41 -22.04 25.60
N ASN A 580 18.39 -22.60 26.82
CA ASN A 580 19.03 -22.03 28.01
C ASN A 580 20.29 -22.78 28.44
N ASN A 581 20.91 -23.55 27.55
CA ASN A 581 22.14 -24.27 27.89
C ASN A 581 23.30 -23.28 28.14
N ALA A 582 23.82 -23.26 29.36
CA ALA A 582 24.86 -22.31 29.78
C ALA A 582 26.15 -22.42 28.94
N SER A 583 26.56 -23.64 28.58
CA SER A 583 27.77 -23.84 27.76
C SER A 583 27.57 -23.36 26.34
N ALA A 584 26.39 -23.57 25.76
CA ALA A 584 26.08 -23.10 24.41
C ALA A 584 25.99 -21.57 24.32
N LEU A 585 25.36 -20.95 25.33
CA LEU A 585 25.30 -19.49 25.46
C LEU A 585 26.68 -18.86 25.64
N GLN A 586 27.58 -19.49 26.40
CA GLN A 586 28.95 -19.01 26.54
C GLN A 586 29.70 -19.01 25.21
N VAL A 587 29.63 -20.10 24.43
CA VAL A 587 30.26 -20.16 23.10
C VAL A 587 29.65 -19.14 22.15
N LEU A 588 28.33 -18.91 22.22
CA LEU A 588 27.68 -17.86 21.44
C LEU A 588 28.21 -16.47 21.81
N GLU A 589 28.48 -16.20 23.09
CA GLU A 589 29.09 -14.94 23.53
C GLU A 589 30.54 -14.82 23.02
N ASP A 590 31.32 -15.89 23.06
CA ASP A 590 32.68 -15.92 22.49
C ASP A 590 32.66 -15.61 20.98
N ILE A 591 31.69 -16.15 20.23
CA ILE A 591 31.47 -15.85 18.79
C ILE A 591 31.10 -14.37 18.58
N LYS A 592 30.17 -13.82 19.39
CA LYS A 592 29.78 -12.40 19.33
C LYS A 592 30.98 -11.48 19.53
N GLN A 593 31.79 -11.76 20.54
CA GLN A 593 32.99 -11.02 20.88
C GLN A 593 33.99 -11.06 19.72
N LYS A 594 34.18 -12.23 19.08
CA LYS A 594 35.09 -12.36 17.93
C LYS A 594 34.65 -11.53 16.71
N TYR A 595 33.35 -11.50 16.40
CA TYR A 595 32.81 -10.61 15.36
C TYR A 595 33.07 -9.14 15.69
N TYR A 596 32.87 -8.73 16.95
CA TYR A 596 33.14 -7.36 17.40
C TYR A 596 34.63 -6.99 17.26
N GLU A 597 35.54 -7.87 17.68
CA GLU A 597 37.00 -7.67 17.56
C GLU A 597 37.45 -7.54 16.10
N ARG A 598 36.93 -8.38 15.19
CA ARG A 598 37.20 -8.24 13.74
C ARG A 598 36.70 -6.91 13.19
N GLY A 599 35.54 -6.45 13.66
CA GLY A 599 35.00 -5.13 13.30
C GLY A 599 35.92 -3.99 13.74
N MET A 600 36.37 -4.02 14.99
CA MET A 600 37.33 -3.06 15.55
C MET A 600 38.68 -3.06 14.82
N SER A 601 39.25 -4.25 14.58
CA SER A 601 40.53 -4.37 13.87
C SER A 601 40.44 -3.84 12.43
N SER A 602 39.35 -4.16 11.73
CA SER A 602 39.10 -3.65 10.37
C SER A 602 38.97 -2.12 10.35
N LEU A 603 38.32 -1.54 11.37
CA LEU A 603 38.19 -0.09 11.51
C LEU A 603 39.56 0.58 11.72
N GLN A 604 40.42 0.01 12.57
CA GLN A 604 41.78 0.51 12.81
C GLN A 604 42.65 0.46 11.55
N GLN A 605 42.42 -0.52 10.66
CA GLN A 605 43.08 -0.63 9.37
C GLN A 605 42.49 0.30 8.29
N GLY A 606 41.46 1.10 8.61
CA GLY A 606 40.76 1.98 7.65
C GLY A 606 39.72 1.28 6.77
N GLY A 607 39.50 -0.02 6.97
CA GLY A 607 38.52 -0.82 6.23
C GLY A 607 37.10 -0.64 6.74
N LEU A 608 36.42 0.46 6.36
CA LEU A 608 35.07 0.78 6.83
C LEU A 608 34.01 -0.26 6.43
N VAL A 609 34.05 -0.77 5.20
CA VAL A 609 33.06 -1.76 4.71
C VAL A 609 33.19 -3.11 5.43
N PRO A 610 34.39 -3.71 5.56
CA PRO A 610 34.58 -4.90 6.39
C PRO A 610 34.20 -4.66 7.86
N ALA A 611 34.60 -3.53 8.43
CA ALA A 611 34.29 -3.21 9.83
C ALA A 611 32.78 -3.18 10.09
N GLU A 612 32.03 -2.50 9.23
CA GLU A 612 30.58 -2.39 9.33
C GLU A 612 29.90 -3.76 9.22
N LYS A 613 30.35 -4.61 8.28
CA LYS A 613 29.83 -5.96 8.11
C LYS A 613 29.96 -6.78 9.40
N GLN A 614 31.16 -6.81 9.99
CA GLN A 614 31.41 -7.59 11.21
C GLN A 614 30.64 -7.01 12.42
N ALA A 615 30.57 -5.68 12.53
CA ALA A 615 29.81 -5.02 13.60
C ALA A 615 28.29 -5.30 13.51
N ARG A 616 27.72 -5.37 12.29
CA ARG A 616 26.32 -5.75 12.07
C ARG A 616 26.06 -7.20 12.44
N GLU A 617 26.99 -8.13 12.14
CA GLU A 617 26.87 -9.53 12.58
C GLU A 617 26.92 -9.65 14.10
N ALA A 618 27.84 -8.94 14.77
CA ALA A 618 27.89 -8.88 16.23
C ALA A 618 26.57 -8.34 16.82
N LEU A 619 26.00 -7.28 16.22
CA LEU A 619 24.72 -6.72 16.65
C LEU A 619 23.56 -7.69 16.43
N ARG A 620 23.53 -8.40 15.29
CA ARG A 620 22.48 -9.40 14.98
C ARG A 620 22.45 -10.52 16.02
N LEU A 621 23.62 -10.88 16.55
CA LEU A 621 23.76 -11.88 17.60
C LEU A 621 23.51 -11.31 19.02
N GLY A 622 23.26 -10.01 19.14
CA GLY A 622 22.91 -9.34 20.41
C GLY A 622 24.12 -8.89 21.24
N HIS A 623 25.26 -8.62 20.63
CA HIS A 623 26.43 -8.09 21.36
C HIS A 623 26.18 -6.65 21.83
N GLN A 624 26.40 -6.39 23.12
CA GLN A 624 26.00 -5.14 23.77
C GLN A 624 26.72 -3.90 23.21
N LEU A 625 28.01 -4.03 22.88
CA LEU A 625 28.83 -2.90 22.42
C LEU A 625 28.78 -2.69 20.89
N ALA A 626 28.13 -3.58 20.14
CA ALA A 626 28.11 -3.50 18.68
C ALA A 626 27.41 -2.24 18.16
N HIS A 627 26.43 -1.72 18.90
CA HIS A 627 25.77 -0.45 18.55
C HIS A 627 26.75 0.73 18.61
N HIS A 628 27.58 0.81 19.65
CA HIS A 628 28.60 1.86 19.78
C HIS A 628 29.62 1.79 18.64
N LEU A 629 30.06 0.59 18.26
CA LEU A 629 30.97 0.41 17.12
C LEU A 629 30.35 0.88 15.80
N LEU A 630 29.07 0.58 15.55
CA LEU A 630 28.38 1.06 14.35
C LEU A 630 28.24 2.58 14.31
N GLU A 631 28.02 3.21 15.47
CA GLU A 631 28.02 4.67 15.60
C GLU A 631 29.41 5.27 15.32
N THR A 632 30.48 4.65 15.82
CA THR A 632 31.86 5.07 15.50
C THR A 632 32.18 4.91 14.01
N ILE A 633 31.72 3.82 13.39
CA ILE A 633 31.90 3.58 11.94
C ILE A 633 31.13 4.63 11.12
N LYS A 634 29.88 4.96 11.51
CA LYS A 634 29.10 6.03 10.89
C LYS A 634 29.85 7.37 10.93
N GLN A 635 30.43 7.71 12.09
CA GLN A 635 31.26 8.91 12.23
C GLN A 635 32.54 8.85 11.38
N ALA A 636 33.15 7.67 11.21
CA ALA A 636 34.34 7.52 10.37
C ALA A 636 34.04 7.71 8.87
N TYR A 637 32.90 7.21 8.37
CA TYR A 637 32.45 7.50 7.00
C TYR A 637 32.29 9.00 6.75
N TYR A 638 31.72 9.70 7.72
CA TYR A 638 31.56 11.16 7.68
C TYR A 638 32.89 11.90 7.69
N ASN A 639 33.79 11.54 8.62
CA ASN A 639 35.10 12.18 8.74
C ASN A 639 35.92 12.01 7.46
N ARG A 640 35.83 10.85 6.79
CA ARG A 640 36.48 10.63 5.49
C ARG A 640 36.04 11.65 4.43
N GLY A 641 34.74 11.99 4.39
CA GLY A 641 34.25 13.04 3.50
C GLY A 641 34.85 14.42 3.80
N TYR A 642 35.02 14.73 5.08
CA TYR A 642 35.68 15.96 5.53
C TYR A 642 37.18 15.98 5.20
N ASP A 643 37.88 14.85 5.36
CA ASP A 643 39.29 14.75 4.97
C ASP A 643 39.48 15.08 3.48
N HIS A 644 38.58 14.62 2.60
CA HIS A 644 38.61 14.98 1.18
C HIS A 644 38.26 16.46 0.95
N LEU A 645 37.30 17.02 1.70
CA LEU A 645 36.91 18.42 1.62
C LEU A 645 38.05 19.36 2.02
N ASP A 646 38.74 19.09 3.14
CA ASP A 646 39.86 19.87 3.65
C ASP A 646 41.04 19.87 2.66
N ASN A 647 41.24 18.75 1.97
CA ASN A 647 42.21 18.62 0.87
C ASN A 647 41.71 19.17 -0.48
N ARG A 648 40.55 19.84 -0.53
CA ARG A 648 39.89 20.39 -1.74
C ARG A 648 39.62 19.35 -2.85
N ARG A 649 39.56 18.07 -2.52
CA ARG A 649 39.21 16.98 -3.45
C ARG A 649 37.69 16.83 -3.50
N TYR A 650 37.02 17.82 -4.10
CA TYR A 650 35.57 17.95 -3.99
C TYR A 650 34.77 16.77 -4.55
N ASP A 651 35.17 16.18 -5.67
CA ASP A 651 34.40 15.08 -6.28
C ASP A 651 34.45 13.81 -5.43
N GLU A 652 35.58 13.57 -4.76
CA GLU A 652 35.72 12.47 -3.81
C GLU A 652 34.99 12.74 -2.50
N ALA A 653 34.99 14.00 -2.03
CA ALA A 653 34.20 14.41 -0.88
C ALA A 653 32.69 14.21 -1.14
N ILE A 654 32.20 14.59 -2.33
CA ILE A 654 30.82 14.33 -2.77
C ILE A 654 30.53 12.84 -2.72
N ALA A 655 31.36 12.00 -3.35
CA ALA A 655 31.17 10.56 -3.37
C ALA A 655 31.16 9.96 -1.94
N ALA A 656 32.04 10.43 -1.06
CA ALA A 656 32.10 9.96 0.33
C ALA A 656 30.88 10.38 1.16
N PHE A 657 30.40 11.62 1.04
CA PHE A 657 29.18 12.07 1.72
C PHE A 657 27.93 11.41 1.14
N GLU A 658 27.84 11.24 -0.17
CA GLU A 658 26.73 10.51 -0.81
C GLU A 658 26.70 9.05 -0.39
N GLU A 659 27.86 8.37 -0.29
CA GLU A 659 27.95 7.02 0.27
C GLU A 659 27.43 6.99 1.72
N THR A 660 27.84 7.98 2.53
CA THR A 660 27.38 8.13 3.92
C THR A 660 25.87 8.33 3.99
N ILE A 661 25.31 9.21 3.16
CA ILE A 661 23.87 9.50 3.09
C ILE A 661 23.09 8.26 2.64
N ASN A 662 23.56 7.55 1.62
CA ASN A 662 22.91 6.34 1.11
C ASN A 662 22.85 5.24 2.19
N LYS A 663 23.89 5.13 3.02
CA LYS A 663 23.95 4.18 4.14
C LYS A 663 23.16 4.65 5.37
N TYR A 664 23.20 5.95 5.65
CA TYR A 664 22.63 6.60 6.83
C TYR A 664 21.77 7.81 6.44
N PRO A 665 20.56 7.60 5.86
CA PRO A 665 19.77 8.70 5.28
C PRO A 665 19.27 9.73 6.28
N SER A 666 19.23 9.40 7.57
CA SER A 666 18.82 10.28 8.66
C SER A 666 19.98 11.02 9.32
N PHE A 667 21.19 10.95 8.76
CA PHE A 667 22.38 11.57 9.34
C PHE A 667 22.57 12.98 8.79
N THR A 668 22.02 13.96 9.52
CA THR A 668 21.94 15.38 9.15
C THR A 668 23.29 15.96 8.77
N GLU A 669 24.34 15.65 9.52
CA GLU A 669 25.67 16.20 9.35
C GLU A 669 26.27 15.86 7.98
N ALA A 670 26.01 14.68 7.42
CA ALA A 670 26.52 14.33 6.09
C ALA A 670 25.89 15.18 4.97
N TYR A 671 24.61 15.57 5.09
CA TYR A 671 24.00 16.53 4.17
C TYR A 671 24.61 17.92 4.32
N CYS A 672 24.92 18.34 5.55
CA CYS A 672 25.65 19.57 5.79
C CYS A 672 27.05 19.53 5.15
N GLY A 673 27.78 18.43 5.32
CA GLY A 673 29.08 18.20 4.69
C GLY A 673 29.01 18.32 3.16
N LEU A 674 28.03 17.69 2.53
CA LEU A 674 27.77 17.83 1.10
C LEU A 674 27.43 19.28 0.71
N GLY A 675 26.67 19.99 1.53
CA GLY A 675 26.37 21.40 1.36
C GLY A 675 27.63 22.28 1.39
N TRP A 676 28.54 22.04 2.34
CA TRP A 676 29.84 22.71 2.41
C TRP A 676 30.72 22.44 1.19
N VAL A 677 30.72 21.21 0.68
CA VAL A 677 31.44 20.86 -0.56
C VAL A 677 30.89 21.67 -1.74
N TYR A 678 29.56 21.71 -1.92
CA TYR A 678 28.96 22.46 -3.02
C TYR A 678 29.15 23.97 -2.88
N LEU A 679 29.12 24.50 -1.66
CA LEU A 679 29.43 25.90 -1.38
C LEU A 679 30.89 26.21 -1.77
N GLY A 680 31.84 25.33 -1.45
CA GLY A 680 33.24 25.43 -1.85
C GLY A 680 33.46 25.41 -3.37
N LYS A 681 32.63 24.65 -4.12
CA LYS A 681 32.59 24.67 -5.60
C LYS A 681 31.86 25.89 -6.17
N ASN A 682 31.36 26.81 -5.33
CA ASN A 682 30.49 27.92 -5.69
C ASN A 682 29.19 27.48 -6.41
N ASN A 683 28.73 26.24 -6.17
CA ASN A 683 27.48 25.70 -6.69
C ASN A 683 26.35 25.89 -5.66
N LEU A 684 25.85 27.12 -5.58
CA LEU A 684 24.85 27.53 -4.59
C LEU A 684 23.51 26.80 -4.75
N ALA A 685 23.14 26.42 -5.97
CA ALA A 685 21.91 25.67 -6.22
C ALA A 685 21.91 24.31 -5.53
N MET A 686 23.02 23.56 -5.65
CA MET A 686 23.17 22.26 -4.98
C MET A 686 23.38 22.42 -3.48
N ALA A 687 24.16 23.41 -3.04
CA ALA A 687 24.31 23.72 -1.61
C ALA A 687 22.96 24.02 -0.94
N GLY A 688 22.10 24.80 -1.61
CA GLY A 688 20.75 25.11 -1.16
C GLY A 688 19.82 23.88 -1.07
N ARG A 689 19.99 22.89 -1.95
CA ARG A 689 19.26 21.61 -1.86
C ARG A 689 19.75 20.77 -0.69
N SER A 690 21.06 20.71 -0.47
CA SER A 690 21.67 19.96 0.63
C SER A 690 21.24 20.52 1.98
N VAL A 691 21.31 21.85 2.19
CA VAL A 691 20.90 22.46 3.46
C VAL A 691 19.40 22.31 3.73
N ARG A 692 18.55 22.35 2.69
CA ARG A 692 17.11 22.08 2.84
C ARG A 692 16.86 20.64 3.30
N SER A 693 17.55 19.68 2.69
CA SER A 693 17.45 18.27 3.08
C SER A 693 17.93 18.06 4.52
N ALA A 694 18.99 18.75 4.93
CA ALA A 694 19.50 18.71 6.30
C ALA A 694 18.52 19.36 7.30
N TYR A 695 17.94 20.51 6.94
CA TYR A 695 16.95 21.24 7.75
C TYR A 695 15.66 20.45 7.94
N GLU A 696 15.21 19.70 6.93
CA GLU A 696 14.05 18.81 7.06
C GLU A 696 14.28 17.68 8.08
N LEU A 697 15.53 17.24 8.25
CA LEU A 697 15.90 16.20 9.22
C LEU A 697 16.02 16.75 10.64
N ASP A 698 16.76 17.85 10.81
CA ASP A 698 16.92 18.52 12.10
C ASP A 698 17.07 20.05 11.94
N PRO A 699 15.97 20.81 12.07
CA PRO A 699 15.96 22.27 11.95
C PRO A 699 16.83 23.00 12.99
N ASN A 700 17.04 22.39 14.16
CA ASN A 700 17.72 23.03 15.30
C ASN A 700 19.21 22.62 15.39
N SER A 701 19.67 21.81 14.44
CA SER A 701 21.06 21.37 14.36
C SER A 701 21.98 22.57 14.11
N GLN A 702 22.97 22.77 14.99
CA GLN A 702 23.96 23.85 14.85
C GLN A 702 24.69 23.81 13.50
N PRO A 703 25.16 22.65 12.99
CA PRO A 703 25.71 22.55 11.63
C PRO A 703 24.80 23.05 10.51
N VAL A 704 23.49 22.80 10.61
CA VAL A 704 22.51 23.23 9.60
C VAL A 704 22.39 24.75 9.60
N LEU A 705 22.24 25.34 10.79
CA LEU A 705 22.11 26.79 10.94
C LEU A 705 23.36 27.53 10.44
N GLN A 706 24.56 27.01 10.72
CA GLN A 706 25.83 27.55 10.23
C GLN A 706 25.93 27.49 8.71
N LEU A 707 25.61 26.34 8.10
CA LEU A 707 25.62 26.20 6.64
C LEU A 707 24.58 27.12 5.98
N MET A 708 23.38 27.20 6.56
CA MET A 708 22.31 28.07 6.07
C MET A 708 22.75 29.54 6.08
N GLU A 709 23.37 29.99 7.16
CA GLU A 709 23.93 31.35 7.28
C GLU A 709 24.97 31.63 6.19
N ALA A 710 25.90 30.69 5.98
CA ALA A 710 26.93 30.83 4.94
C ALA A 710 26.35 30.90 3.51
N ILE A 711 25.34 30.07 3.20
CA ILE A 711 24.68 30.07 1.88
C ILE A 711 23.92 31.37 1.64
N LYS A 712 23.16 31.85 2.64
CA LYS A 712 22.44 33.13 2.56
C LYS A 712 23.39 34.29 2.34
N GLY A 713 24.47 34.37 3.12
CA GLY A 713 25.50 35.40 2.98
C GLY A 713 26.11 35.40 1.57
N ARG A 714 26.42 34.22 1.03
CA ARG A 714 26.99 34.09 -0.32
C ARG A 714 26.01 34.53 -1.43
N HIS A 715 24.71 34.26 -1.27
CA HIS A 715 23.68 34.76 -2.17
C HIS A 715 23.54 36.29 -2.11
N CYS A 716 23.69 36.91 -0.93
CA CYS A 716 23.73 38.37 -0.80
C CYS A 716 24.91 38.98 -1.54
N GLU A 717 26.11 38.43 -1.33
CA GLU A 717 27.33 38.89 -2.01
C GLU A 717 27.16 38.83 -3.53
N LEU A 718 26.71 37.69 -4.05
CA LEU A 718 26.47 37.51 -5.47
C LEU A 718 25.41 38.48 -6.00
N GLY A 719 24.36 38.74 -5.23
CA GLY A 719 23.33 39.71 -5.59
C GLY A 719 23.87 41.14 -5.65
N ARG A 720 24.75 41.53 -4.73
CA ARG A 720 25.45 42.83 -4.76
C ARG A 720 26.38 42.94 -5.97
N ASP A 721 27.10 41.86 -6.31
CA ASP A 721 27.95 41.84 -7.50
C ASP A 721 27.15 42.04 -8.79
N TYR A 722 25.99 41.37 -8.93
CA TYR A 722 25.11 41.58 -10.08
C TYR A 722 24.51 42.98 -10.12
N LEU A 723 24.15 43.54 -8.96
CA LEU A 723 23.67 44.91 -8.86
C LEU A 723 24.73 45.91 -9.35
N ASN A 724 25.98 45.75 -8.93
CA ASN A 724 27.10 46.59 -9.37
C ASN A 724 27.39 46.47 -10.87
N GLN A 725 27.10 45.31 -11.48
CA GLN A 725 27.20 45.09 -12.92
C GLN A 725 25.99 45.65 -13.70
N GLY A 726 24.96 46.15 -13.00
CA GLY A 726 23.70 46.61 -13.60
C GLY A 726 22.75 45.48 -14.01
N ASN A 727 23.03 44.22 -13.67
CA ASN A 727 22.16 43.09 -13.95
C ASN A 727 21.12 42.92 -12.82
N LEU A 728 20.11 43.78 -12.84
CA LEU A 728 19.10 43.86 -11.77
C LEU A 728 18.29 42.58 -11.61
N SER A 729 17.95 41.89 -12.70
CA SER A 729 17.18 40.63 -12.65
C SER A 729 17.95 39.52 -11.95
N ALA A 730 19.26 39.38 -12.24
CA ALA A 730 20.10 38.37 -11.58
C ALA A 730 20.33 38.69 -10.11
N ALA A 731 20.42 39.98 -9.76
CA ALA A 731 20.51 40.45 -8.39
C ALA A 731 19.26 40.05 -7.57
N GLU A 732 18.06 40.28 -8.10
CA GLU A 732 16.80 39.88 -7.48
C GLU A 732 16.66 38.36 -7.34
N GLU A 733 17.08 37.60 -8.35
CA GLU A 733 17.04 36.14 -8.30
C GLU A 733 17.91 35.62 -7.16
N SER A 734 19.15 36.13 -7.04
CA SER A 734 20.05 35.77 -5.95
C SER A 734 19.49 36.16 -4.57
N ALA A 735 18.95 37.37 -4.43
CA ALA A 735 18.27 37.80 -3.21
C ALA A 735 17.08 36.88 -2.84
N SER A 736 16.29 36.48 -3.84
CA SER A 736 15.16 35.55 -3.66
C SER A 736 15.60 34.17 -3.17
N HIS A 737 16.80 33.70 -3.56
CA HIS A 737 17.35 32.46 -3.02
C HIS A 737 17.65 32.55 -1.53
N ALA A 738 18.19 33.68 -1.06
CA ALA A 738 18.47 33.89 0.35
C ALA A 738 17.18 34.03 1.19
N LEU A 739 16.18 34.79 0.71
CA LEU A 739 14.88 34.92 1.40
C LEU A 739 14.13 33.60 1.55
N ARG A 740 14.30 32.66 0.61
CA ARG A 740 13.71 31.32 0.71
C ARG A 740 14.28 30.50 1.86
N LEU A 741 15.49 30.81 2.31
CA LEU A 741 16.11 30.15 3.46
C LEU A 741 15.75 30.87 4.76
N ASP A 742 15.75 32.19 4.74
CA ASP A 742 15.41 33.03 5.89
C ASP A 742 14.75 34.34 5.42
N PRO A 743 13.44 34.49 5.60
CA PRO A 743 12.70 35.69 5.19
C PRO A 743 13.13 36.97 5.92
N ASP A 744 13.70 36.85 7.12
CA ASP A 744 14.01 37.99 7.99
C ASP A 744 15.49 38.39 7.92
N TYR A 745 16.24 37.83 6.98
CA TYR A 745 17.67 38.05 6.83
C TYR A 745 17.97 39.48 6.37
N GLN A 746 18.34 40.34 7.33
CA GLN A 746 18.51 41.79 7.14
C GLN A 746 19.39 42.19 5.95
N PRO A 747 20.56 41.56 5.69
CA PRO A 747 21.39 41.94 4.55
C PRO A 747 20.72 41.78 3.19
N VAL A 748 19.75 40.85 3.05
CA VAL A 748 18.97 40.69 1.81
C VAL A 748 17.91 41.76 1.69
N LEU A 749 17.27 42.12 2.80
CA LEU A 749 16.25 43.17 2.80
C LEU A 749 16.86 44.52 2.40
N GLU A 750 18.07 44.82 2.89
CA GLU A 750 18.87 45.97 2.44
C GLU A 750 19.19 45.89 0.94
N LEU A 751 19.65 44.72 0.46
CA LEU A 751 19.94 44.52 -0.96
C LEU A 751 18.71 44.70 -1.85
N LEU A 752 17.53 44.22 -1.42
CA LEU A 752 16.29 44.39 -2.17
C LEU A 752 15.85 45.85 -2.25
N GLU A 753 16.11 46.64 -1.20
CA GLU A 753 15.91 48.08 -1.23
C GLU A 753 16.84 48.74 -2.25
N ASP A 754 18.12 48.38 -2.26
CA ASP A 754 19.09 48.90 -3.23
C ASP A 754 18.71 48.55 -4.67
N ILE A 755 18.25 47.31 -4.91
CA ILE A 755 17.76 46.87 -6.22
C ILE A 755 16.52 47.67 -6.64
N ARG A 756 15.55 47.87 -5.73
CA ARG A 756 14.37 48.69 -5.98
C ARG A 756 14.74 50.11 -6.43
N GLN A 757 15.69 50.73 -5.72
CA GLN A 757 16.20 52.06 -6.07
C GLN A 757 16.94 52.06 -7.42
N ALA A 758 17.61 50.97 -7.79
CA ALA A 758 18.32 50.87 -9.07
C ALA A 758 17.35 50.80 -10.27
N TYR A 759 16.27 50.01 -10.17
CA TYR A 759 15.21 49.98 -11.21
C TYR A 759 14.57 51.36 -11.39
N TYR A 760 14.31 52.05 -10.28
CA TYR A 760 13.78 53.42 -10.31
C TYR A 760 14.71 54.40 -11.03
N LYS A 761 16.01 54.38 -10.69
CA LYS A 761 17.03 55.23 -11.31
C LYS A 761 17.18 54.96 -12.81
N LEU A 762 17.02 53.71 -13.25
CA LEU A 762 17.04 53.36 -14.67
C LEU A 762 15.93 54.10 -15.44
N GLY A 763 14.69 54.05 -14.93
CA GLY A 763 13.56 54.77 -15.53
C GLY A 763 13.78 56.29 -15.57
N LEU A 764 14.32 56.87 -14.49
CA LEU A 764 14.64 58.30 -14.43
C LEU A 764 15.71 58.72 -15.45
N ASN A 765 16.76 57.92 -15.62
CA ASN A 765 17.81 58.20 -16.60
C ASN A 765 17.25 58.21 -18.03
N LEU A 766 16.43 57.21 -18.38
CA LEU A 766 15.77 57.13 -19.69
C LEU A 766 14.80 58.31 -19.92
N LEU A 767 14.11 58.75 -18.87
CA LEU A 767 13.22 59.91 -18.93
C LEU A 767 14.00 61.22 -19.19
N ASN A 768 15.18 61.37 -18.58
CA ASN A 768 16.08 62.50 -18.80
C ASN A 768 16.68 62.50 -20.22
N GLU A 769 16.93 61.32 -20.78
CA GLU A 769 17.33 61.14 -22.18
C GLU A 769 16.18 61.32 -23.19
N LEU A 770 14.97 61.66 -22.71
CA LEU A 770 13.74 61.84 -23.51
C LEU A 770 13.27 60.56 -24.22
N GLN A 771 13.73 59.39 -23.80
CA GLN A 771 13.29 58.09 -24.32
C GLN A 771 12.01 57.63 -23.61
N TYR A 772 10.88 58.27 -23.93
CA TYR A 772 9.63 58.07 -23.17
C TYR A 772 9.11 56.63 -23.18
N ASP A 773 9.19 55.92 -24.30
CA ASP A 773 8.73 54.53 -24.39
C ASP A 773 9.55 53.59 -23.52
N ALA A 774 10.88 53.75 -23.54
CA ALA A 774 11.79 52.97 -22.72
C ALA A 774 11.64 53.31 -21.22
N ALA A 775 11.46 54.60 -20.90
CA ALA A 775 11.22 55.05 -19.53
C ALA A 775 9.89 54.49 -18.98
N ILE A 776 8.80 54.53 -19.77
CA ILE A 776 7.52 53.93 -19.40
C ILE A 776 7.71 52.43 -19.12
N ALA A 777 8.35 51.68 -20.03
CA ALA A 777 8.58 50.25 -19.84
C ALA A 777 9.38 49.96 -18.56
N ALA A 778 10.43 50.73 -18.27
CA ALA A 778 11.24 50.58 -17.06
C ALA A 778 10.45 50.89 -15.77
N PHE A 779 9.65 51.96 -15.77
CA PHE A 779 8.81 52.29 -14.62
C PHE A 779 7.65 51.30 -14.45
N GLU A 780 7.06 50.80 -15.54
CA GLU A 780 6.07 49.73 -15.50
C GLU A 780 6.63 48.45 -14.88
N GLU A 781 7.83 48.05 -15.30
CA GLU A 781 8.53 46.93 -14.66
C GLU A 781 8.75 47.19 -13.16
N THR A 782 9.16 48.41 -12.80
CA THR A 782 9.38 48.81 -11.40
C THR A 782 8.09 48.71 -10.58
N VAL A 783 6.97 49.25 -11.04
CA VAL A 783 5.69 49.20 -10.29
C VAL A 783 5.05 47.82 -10.30
N ASN A 784 5.29 47.00 -11.33
CA ASN A 784 4.84 45.61 -11.34
C ASN A 784 5.58 44.76 -10.29
N ARG A 785 6.89 44.97 -10.14
CA ARG A 785 7.71 44.31 -9.12
C ARG A 785 7.45 44.88 -7.72
N TYR A 786 7.27 46.20 -7.62
CA TYR A 786 7.09 46.93 -6.38
C TYR A 786 5.82 47.79 -6.39
N PRO A 787 4.61 47.19 -6.27
CA PRO A 787 3.35 47.90 -6.45
C PRO A 787 3.10 49.04 -5.46
N LYS A 788 3.74 49.01 -4.29
CA LYS A 788 3.62 50.04 -3.24
C LYS A 788 4.64 51.17 -3.37
N PHE A 789 5.44 51.19 -4.43
CA PHE A 789 6.48 52.19 -4.61
C PHE A 789 5.89 53.45 -5.27
N THR A 790 5.47 54.39 -4.43
CA THR A 790 4.68 55.57 -4.81
C THR A 790 5.41 56.48 -5.80
N GLU A 791 6.71 56.67 -5.61
CA GLU A 791 7.58 57.49 -6.46
C GLU A 791 7.56 57.00 -7.91
N ALA A 792 7.72 55.68 -8.12
CA ALA A 792 7.69 55.10 -9.46
C ALA A 792 6.31 55.25 -10.15
N HIS A 793 5.20 55.11 -9.42
CA HIS A 793 3.87 55.37 -9.98
C HIS A 793 3.69 56.82 -10.44
N CYS A 794 4.22 57.77 -9.66
CA CYS A 794 4.16 59.18 -10.03
C CYS A 794 5.03 59.49 -11.26
N GLU A 795 6.26 58.99 -11.31
CA GLU A 795 7.17 59.19 -12.45
C GLU A 795 6.67 58.48 -13.73
N LEU A 796 6.03 57.32 -13.59
CA LEU A 796 5.32 56.67 -14.69
C LEU A 796 4.22 57.57 -15.26
N GLY A 797 3.44 58.21 -14.39
CA GLY A 797 2.42 59.17 -14.79
C GLY A 797 3.00 60.39 -15.52
N TRP A 798 4.14 60.90 -15.09
CA TRP A 798 4.88 61.96 -15.79
C TRP A 798 5.39 61.51 -17.17
N ALA A 799 5.93 60.29 -17.27
CA ALA A 799 6.38 59.73 -18.53
C ALA A 799 5.22 59.57 -19.54
N TYR A 800 4.06 59.08 -19.07
CA TYR A 800 2.84 58.99 -19.88
C TYR A 800 2.33 60.35 -20.34
N LEU A 801 2.36 61.36 -19.47
CA LEU A 801 1.96 62.72 -19.80
C LEU A 801 2.87 63.31 -20.90
N ARG A 802 4.20 63.14 -20.79
CA ARG A 802 5.16 63.63 -21.79
C ARG A 802 5.00 62.96 -23.15
N LYS A 803 4.61 61.67 -23.18
CA LYS A 803 4.24 60.95 -24.40
C LYS A 803 2.89 61.40 -25.00
N GLY A 804 2.06 62.09 -24.22
CA GLY A 804 0.74 62.57 -24.62
C GLY A 804 -0.42 61.62 -24.28
N ASN A 805 -0.17 60.55 -23.52
CA ASN A 805 -1.22 59.63 -23.07
C ASN A 805 -1.83 60.09 -21.73
N LEU A 806 -2.79 61.01 -21.82
CA LEU A 806 -3.44 61.61 -20.64
C LEU A 806 -4.21 60.59 -19.78
N ALA A 807 -4.83 59.58 -20.40
CA ALA A 807 -5.63 58.60 -19.67
C ALA A 807 -4.75 57.69 -18.79
N ALA A 808 -3.63 57.22 -19.32
CA ALA A 808 -2.66 56.44 -18.54
C ALA A 808 -2.00 57.29 -17.45
N ALA A 809 -1.66 58.55 -17.77
CA ALA A 809 -1.09 59.48 -16.79
C ALA A 809 -2.05 59.73 -15.61
N GLU A 810 -3.34 59.90 -15.88
CA GLU A 810 -4.39 60.04 -14.85
C GLU A 810 -4.47 58.79 -13.97
N SER A 811 -4.47 57.60 -14.58
CA SER A 811 -4.51 56.34 -13.84
C SER A 811 -3.33 56.20 -12.88
N SER A 812 -2.11 56.46 -13.36
CA SER A 812 -0.89 56.38 -12.53
C SER A 812 -0.88 57.44 -11.42
N ALA A 813 -1.34 58.67 -11.68
CA ALA A 813 -1.44 59.71 -10.66
C ALA A 813 -2.44 59.35 -9.55
N ASN A 814 -3.57 58.74 -9.92
CA ASN A 814 -4.57 58.29 -8.96
C ASN A 814 -4.06 57.13 -8.10
N GLU A 815 -3.30 56.19 -8.66
CA GLU A 815 -2.70 55.11 -7.87
C GLU A 815 -1.63 55.64 -6.91
N ALA A 816 -0.80 56.60 -7.33
CA ALA A 816 0.16 57.26 -6.44
C ALA A 816 -0.54 57.96 -5.25
N LEU A 817 -1.64 58.68 -5.49
CA LEU A 817 -2.42 59.35 -4.44
C LEU A 817 -3.23 58.39 -3.56
N ARG A 818 -3.58 57.22 -4.08
CA ARG A 818 -4.17 56.14 -3.30
C ARG A 818 -3.16 55.56 -2.31
N LEU A 819 -1.90 55.39 -2.73
CA LEU A 819 -0.82 54.91 -1.86
C LEU A 819 -0.46 55.94 -0.80
N VAL A 820 -0.26 57.20 -1.19
CA VAL A 820 0.05 58.31 -0.28
C VAL A 820 -0.90 59.48 -0.56
N PRO A 821 -1.98 59.63 0.24
CA PRO A 821 -2.83 60.81 0.18
C PRO A 821 -2.00 62.07 0.46
N ASN A 822 -2.05 63.06 -0.42
CA ASN A 822 -1.25 64.30 -0.39
C ASN A 822 0.20 64.20 -0.90
N TYR A 823 0.52 63.18 -1.70
CA TYR A 823 1.79 63.16 -2.41
C TYR A 823 1.90 64.34 -3.40
N GLN A 824 2.73 65.33 -3.05
CA GLN A 824 2.80 66.63 -3.72
C GLN A 824 3.07 66.52 -5.22
N SER A 825 4.00 65.63 -5.61
CA SER A 825 4.35 65.43 -7.02
C SER A 825 3.17 64.87 -7.84
N ALA A 826 2.34 64.00 -7.26
CA ALA A 826 1.16 63.46 -7.95
C ALA A 826 0.00 64.47 -8.00
N LEU A 827 -0.16 65.32 -6.98
CA LEU A 827 -1.11 66.44 -7.02
C LEU A 827 -0.75 67.42 -8.15
N LYS A 828 0.53 67.77 -8.27
CA LYS A 828 1.04 68.62 -9.36
C LYS A 828 0.86 67.97 -10.74
N LEU A 829 1.05 66.66 -10.84
CA LEU A 829 0.75 65.91 -12.06
C LEU A 829 -0.73 66.00 -12.43
N ARG A 830 -1.65 65.81 -11.47
CA ARG A 830 -3.11 65.97 -11.71
C ARG A 830 -3.49 67.37 -12.16
N GLU A 831 -2.92 68.41 -11.56
CA GLU A 831 -3.12 69.79 -11.99
C GLU A 831 -2.68 69.97 -13.46
N THR A 832 -1.52 69.44 -13.82
CA THR A 832 -0.99 69.53 -15.19
C THR A 832 -1.86 68.77 -16.19
N ILE A 833 -2.37 67.59 -15.82
CA ILE A 833 -3.31 66.82 -16.66
C ILE A 833 -4.64 67.59 -16.82
N ALA A 834 -5.13 68.26 -15.77
CA ALA A 834 -6.33 69.09 -15.84
C ALA A 834 -6.16 70.26 -16.83
N GLN A 835 -5.01 70.93 -16.82
CA GLN A 835 -4.66 71.96 -17.79
C GLN A 835 -4.68 71.42 -19.24
N LYS A 836 -4.12 70.23 -19.48
CA LYS A 836 -4.17 69.58 -20.81
C LYS A 836 -5.58 69.22 -21.27
N HIS A 837 -6.45 68.75 -20.36
CA HIS A 837 -7.86 68.52 -20.70
C HIS A 837 -8.62 69.80 -21.03
N TYR A 838 -8.29 70.91 -20.37
CA TYR A 838 -8.84 72.22 -20.73
C TYR A 838 -8.39 72.69 -22.12
N GLU A 839 -7.10 72.54 -22.46
CA GLU A 839 -6.58 72.83 -23.80
C GLU A 839 -7.30 72.00 -24.88
N LEU A 840 -7.47 70.70 -24.65
CA LEU A 840 -8.25 69.82 -25.53
C LEU A 840 -9.71 70.29 -25.66
N GLY A 841 -10.33 70.66 -24.54
CA GLY A 841 -11.68 71.21 -24.52
C GLY A 841 -11.82 72.44 -25.43
N ARG A 842 -10.87 73.37 -25.38
CA ARG A 842 -10.84 74.54 -26.26
C ARG A 842 -10.67 74.17 -27.73
N ASN A 843 -9.79 73.22 -28.04
CA ASN A 843 -9.58 72.75 -29.40
C ASN A 843 -10.85 72.11 -29.99
N TYR A 844 -11.59 71.33 -29.20
CA TYR A 844 -12.87 70.76 -29.65
C TYR A 844 -13.93 71.83 -29.91
N ILE A 845 -13.95 72.95 -29.18
CA ILE A 845 -14.84 74.07 -29.49
C ILE A 845 -14.52 74.68 -30.86
N ILE A 846 -13.24 74.82 -31.20
CA ILE A 846 -12.79 75.33 -32.51
C ILE A 846 -13.24 74.38 -33.63
N GLN A 847 -13.23 73.08 -33.38
CA GLN A 847 -13.71 72.04 -34.30
C GLN A 847 -15.24 71.85 -34.31
N ASP A 848 -15.97 72.72 -33.59
CA ASP A 848 -17.43 72.64 -33.40
C ASP A 848 -17.94 71.34 -32.75
N ASN A 849 -17.05 70.57 -32.10
CA ASN A 849 -17.40 69.36 -31.38
C ASN A 849 -17.72 69.67 -29.90
N LEU A 850 -18.91 70.24 -29.68
CA LEU A 850 -19.34 70.71 -28.35
C LEU A 850 -19.47 69.61 -27.31
N SER A 851 -19.74 68.36 -27.72
CA SER A 851 -19.88 67.24 -26.80
C SER A 851 -18.52 66.80 -26.24
N ALA A 852 -17.51 66.66 -27.09
CA ALA A 852 -16.15 66.32 -26.69
C ALA A 852 -15.50 67.45 -25.87
N ALA A 853 -15.78 68.72 -26.22
CA ALA A 853 -15.34 69.89 -25.47
C ALA A 853 -15.84 69.86 -24.02
N GLU A 854 -17.13 69.58 -23.82
CA GLU A 854 -17.75 69.54 -22.51
C GLU A 854 -17.23 68.39 -21.64
N ILE A 855 -17.06 67.20 -22.24
CA ILE A 855 -16.46 66.05 -21.54
C ILE A 855 -15.06 66.41 -21.04
N SER A 856 -14.26 67.07 -21.88
CA SER A 856 -12.89 67.45 -21.56
C SER A 856 -12.84 68.51 -20.45
N ALA A 857 -13.72 69.53 -20.50
CA ALA A 857 -13.86 70.54 -19.46
C ALA A 857 -14.30 69.94 -18.10
N LYS A 858 -15.28 69.03 -18.12
CA LYS A 858 -15.72 68.30 -16.91
C LYS A 858 -14.61 67.42 -16.33
N LYS A 859 -13.80 66.77 -17.17
CA LYS A 859 -12.62 66.01 -16.71
C LYS A 859 -11.59 66.89 -16.03
N ALA A 860 -11.29 68.07 -16.59
CA ALA A 860 -10.37 69.03 -15.97
C ALA A 860 -10.81 69.41 -14.55
N LEU A 861 -12.10 69.72 -14.33
CA LEU A 861 -12.65 70.06 -13.02
C LEU A 861 -12.67 68.89 -12.03
N ARG A 862 -12.90 67.66 -12.51
CA ARG A 862 -12.81 66.47 -11.65
C ARG A 862 -11.40 66.25 -11.13
N LEU A 863 -10.40 66.49 -11.98
CA LEU A 863 -9.01 66.30 -11.65
C LEU A 863 -8.49 67.40 -10.72
N PHE A 864 -8.88 68.65 -10.98
CA PHE A 864 -8.52 69.81 -10.17
C PHE A 864 -9.73 70.76 -10.05
N PRO A 865 -10.53 70.64 -8.96
CA PRO A 865 -11.78 71.40 -8.79
C PRO A 865 -11.60 72.92 -8.72
N ASP A 866 -10.47 73.39 -8.18
CA ASP A 866 -10.19 74.82 -8.05
C ASP A 866 -9.76 75.49 -9.38
N TYR A 867 -9.70 74.71 -10.47
CA TYR A 867 -9.34 75.21 -11.79
C TYR A 867 -10.47 76.05 -12.39
N GLN A 868 -10.34 77.38 -12.34
CA GLN A 868 -11.37 78.30 -12.81
C GLN A 868 -11.68 78.27 -14.33
N PRO A 869 -10.70 78.19 -15.25
CA PRO A 869 -10.96 78.35 -16.69
C PRO A 869 -11.97 77.35 -17.31
N PRO A 870 -12.00 76.05 -16.95
CA PRO A 870 -13.02 75.12 -17.42
C PRO A 870 -14.47 75.49 -17.05
N HIS A 871 -14.71 76.21 -15.94
CA HIS A 871 -16.05 76.65 -15.59
C HIS A 871 -16.61 77.62 -16.63
N LEU A 872 -15.79 78.61 -17.05
CA LEU A 872 -16.15 79.54 -18.12
C LEU A 872 -16.35 78.83 -19.45
N LEU A 873 -15.55 77.80 -19.73
CA LEU A 873 -15.68 77.00 -20.94
C LEU A 873 -17.03 76.27 -21.01
N LEU A 874 -17.50 75.72 -19.89
CA LEU A 874 -18.80 75.05 -19.80
C LEU A 874 -19.97 76.01 -20.00
N GLU A 875 -19.89 77.22 -19.45
CA GLU A 875 -20.88 78.27 -19.68
C GLU A 875 -20.96 78.66 -21.17
N ASN A 876 -19.82 78.84 -21.82
CA ASN A 876 -19.76 79.13 -23.26
C ASN A 876 -20.35 78.00 -24.12
N ILE A 877 -20.09 76.74 -23.76
CA ILE A 877 -20.66 75.56 -24.44
C ILE A 877 -22.18 75.54 -24.28
N LYS A 878 -22.69 75.78 -23.07
CA LYS A 878 -24.13 75.86 -22.78
C LYS A 878 -24.81 76.94 -23.63
N GLN A 879 -24.19 78.12 -23.75
CA GLN A 879 -24.69 79.20 -24.60
C GLN A 879 -24.67 78.84 -26.09
N LYS A 880 -23.68 78.08 -26.56
CA LYS A 880 -23.57 77.69 -27.97
C LYS A 880 -24.63 76.67 -28.39
N TYR A 881 -24.96 75.69 -27.54
CA TYR A 881 -26.10 74.78 -27.78
C TYR A 881 -27.43 75.53 -27.89
N TYR A 882 -27.62 76.54 -27.05
CA TYR A 882 -28.79 77.39 -27.09
C TYR A 882 -28.89 78.20 -28.39
N ASN A 883 -27.79 78.79 -28.83
CA ASN A 883 -27.76 79.56 -30.08
C ASN A 883 -28.09 78.69 -31.31
N GLN A 884 -27.66 77.41 -31.34
CA GLN A 884 -28.02 76.48 -32.43
C GLN A 884 -29.54 76.33 -32.59
N GLY A 885 -30.30 76.25 -31.48
CA GLY A 885 -31.76 76.20 -31.55
C GLY A 885 -32.38 77.46 -32.15
N TYR A 886 -31.80 78.63 -31.84
CA TYR A 886 -32.24 79.90 -32.42
C TYR A 886 -31.88 80.03 -33.91
N ASP A 887 -30.71 79.52 -34.32
CA ASP A 887 -30.33 79.50 -35.74
C ASP A 887 -31.35 78.73 -36.59
N HIS A 888 -31.88 77.60 -36.09
CA HIS A 888 -32.95 76.86 -36.77
C HIS A 888 -34.29 77.62 -36.74
N LEU A 889 -34.61 78.26 -35.61
CA LEU A 889 -35.84 79.03 -35.42
C LEU A 889 -35.93 80.23 -36.37
N ASP A 890 -34.84 80.98 -36.51
CA ASP A 890 -34.75 82.16 -37.38
C ASP A 890 -34.85 81.79 -38.87
N ASN A 891 -34.39 80.58 -39.23
CA ASN A 891 -34.51 80.02 -40.58
C ASN A 891 -35.85 79.31 -40.84
N GLN A 892 -36.84 79.45 -39.94
CA GLN A 892 -38.18 78.82 -40.04
C GLN A 892 -38.16 77.28 -40.10
N ARG A 893 -37.08 76.63 -39.61
CA ARG A 893 -36.95 75.17 -39.52
C ARG A 893 -37.41 74.71 -38.14
N TYR A 894 -38.71 74.73 -37.90
CA TYR A 894 -39.29 74.61 -36.56
C TYR A 894 -39.06 73.24 -35.89
N ASP A 895 -39.20 72.13 -36.62
CA ASP A 895 -38.97 70.79 -36.07
C ASP A 895 -37.53 70.61 -35.56
N GLU A 896 -36.55 71.12 -36.31
CA GLU A 896 -35.14 71.06 -35.94
C GLU A 896 -34.82 72.00 -34.76
N ALA A 897 -35.46 73.16 -34.69
CA ALA A 897 -35.35 74.07 -33.55
C ALA A 897 -35.90 73.41 -32.27
N ILE A 898 -37.06 72.77 -32.35
CA ILE A 898 -37.66 71.99 -31.26
C ILE A 898 -36.72 70.88 -30.82
N GLU A 899 -36.15 70.12 -31.76
CA GLU A 899 -35.18 69.07 -31.44
C GLU A 899 -33.93 69.63 -30.76
N ALA A 900 -33.37 70.75 -31.26
CA ALA A 900 -32.17 71.39 -30.72
C ALA A 900 -32.37 71.95 -29.30
N PHE A 901 -33.48 72.65 -29.05
CA PHE A 901 -33.81 73.13 -27.71
C PHE A 901 -34.13 71.98 -26.76
N THR A 902 -34.83 70.94 -27.21
CA THR A 902 -35.11 69.74 -26.41
C THR A 902 -33.81 69.03 -26.02
N LYS A 903 -32.85 68.87 -26.95
CA LYS A 903 -31.51 68.34 -26.66
C LYS A 903 -30.78 69.20 -25.63
N THR A 904 -30.88 70.53 -25.74
CA THR A 904 -30.27 71.48 -24.79
C THR A 904 -30.89 71.34 -23.40
N ILE A 905 -32.21 71.24 -23.30
CA ILE A 905 -32.95 71.09 -22.03
C ILE A 905 -32.64 69.74 -21.38
N ASN A 906 -32.60 68.65 -22.14
CA ASN A 906 -32.22 67.34 -21.61
C ASN A 906 -30.82 67.36 -20.97
N LYS A 907 -29.92 68.20 -21.50
CA LYS A 907 -28.55 68.37 -20.98
C LYS A 907 -28.46 69.38 -19.84
N TYR A 908 -29.26 70.44 -19.92
CA TYR A 908 -29.31 71.55 -18.96
C TYR A 908 -30.76 71.85 -18.57
N PRO A 909 -31.37 71.03 -17.70
CA PRO A 909 -32.81 71.12 -17.42
C PRO A 909 -33.23 72.45 -16.79
N ASN A 910 -32.33 73.08 -16.03
CA ASN A 910 -32.58 74.35 -15.34
C ASN A 910 -32.26 75.57 -16.19
N PHE A 911 -32.01 75.40 -17.49
CA PHE A 911 -31.66 76.50 -18.38
C PHE A 911 -32.92 77.14 -18.98
N ALA A 912 -33.49 78.09 -18.24
CA ALA A 912 -34.74 78.78 -18.58
C ALA A 912 -34.80 79.37 -20.01
N PRO A 913 -33.72 79.95 -20.58
CA PRO A 913 -33.76 80.43 -21.95
C PRO A 913 -34.09 79.34 -22.98
N ALA A 914 -33.57 78.12 -22.83
CA ALA A 914 -33.88 77.04 -23.78
C ALA A 914 -35.35 76.58 -23.71
N HIS A 915 -35.96 76.57 -22.51
CA HIS A 915 -37.40 76.32 -22.35
C HIS A 915 -38.24 77.39 -23.04
N CYS A 916 -37.81 78.65 -22.95
CA CYS A 916 -38.47 79.75 -23.67
C CYS A 916 -38.30 79.63 -25.19
N GLY A 917 -37.10 79.30 -25.68
CA GLY A 917 -36.84 79.04 -27.10
C GLY A 917 -37.67 77.88 -27.65
N LEU A 918 -37.81 76.79 -26.89
CA LEU A 918 -38.69 75.67 -27.22
C LEU A 918 -40.16 76.10 -27.31
N ALA A 919 -40.63 76.89 -26.35
CA ALA A 919 -41.99 77.43 -26.35
C ALA A 919 -42.27 78.31 -27.57
N GLN A 920 -41.30 79.16 -27.95
CA GLN A 920 -41.37 79.98 -29.15
C GLN A 920 -41.42 79.13 -30.42
N ALA A 921 -40.63 78.06 -30.50
CA ALA A 921 -40.61 77.16 -31.65
C ALA A 921 -41.97 76.45 -31.85
N TYR A 922 -42.56 75.90 -30.79
CA TYR A 922 -43.90 75.28 -30.85
C TYR A 922 -44.99 76.29 -31.22
N LEU A 923 -44.95 77.51 -30.68
CA LEU A 923 -45.92 78.55 -31.04
C LEU A 923 -45.81 78.93 -32.53
N LYS A 924 -44.59 79.04 -33.07
CA LYS A 924 -44.36 79.39 -34.49
C LYS A 924 -44.70 78.26 -35.45
N GLN A 925 -44.50 77.01 -35.06
CA GLN A 925 -44.96 75.83 -35.80
C GLN A 925 -46.49 75.75 -35.82
N GLY A 926 -47.13 76.04 -34.69
CA GLY A 926 -48.58 76.06 -34.52
C GLY A 926 -49.21 74.69 -34.28
N ASP A 927 -48.53 73.56 -34.52
CA ASP A 927 -49.16 72.24 -34.41
C ASP A 927 -49.53 71.87 -32.95
N ASP A 928 -48.65 72.17 -31.98
CA ASP A 928 -48.85 71.83 -30.56
C ASP A 928 -48.79 73.06 -29.64
N LEU A 929 -49.92 73.77 -29.57
CA LEU A 929 -50.10 74.94 -28.69
C LEU A 929 -50.12 74.59 -27.20
N THR A 930 -50.30 73.31 -26.84
CA THR A 930 -50.24 72.84 -25.45
C THR A 930 -48.80 72.67 -24.99
N ALA A 931 -47.93 72.12 -25.84
CA ALA A 931 -46.49 72.02 -25.58
C ALA A 931 -45.82 73.41 -25.50
N ALA A 932 -46.26 74.37 -26.34
CA ALA A 932 -45.82 75.77 -26.27
C ALA A 932 -46.11 76.39 -24.89
N GLU A 933 -47.36 76.27 -24.41
CA GLU A 933 -47.78 76.81 -23.12
C GLU A 933 -47.04 76.14 -21.95
N SER A 934 -46.92 74.81 -21.96
CA SER A 934 -46.20 74.07 -20.92
C SER A 934 -44.73 74.50 -20.82
N SER A 935 -44.05 74.63 -21.96
CA SER A 935 -42.63 75.01 -21.99
C SER A 935 -42.42 76.47 -21.54
N ALA A 936 -43.33 77.39 -21.90
CA ALA A 936 -43.28 78.77 -21.42
C ALA A 936 -43.51 78.88 -19.90
N ASN A 937 -44.45 78.10 -19.36
CA ASN A 937 -44.70 78.04 -17.93
C ASN A 937 -43.51 77.46 -17.14
N GLU A 938 -42.83 76.45 -17.67
CA GLU A 938 -41.61 75.93 -17.03
C GLU A 938 -40.46 76.95 -17.07
N ALA A 939 -40.33 77.74 -18.15
CA ALA A 939 -39.37 78.84 -18.20
C ALA A 939 -39.66 79.91 -17.14
N LEU A 940 -40.93 80.26 -16.91
CA LEU A 940 -41.35 81.19 -15.85
C LEU A 940 -41.18 80.59 -14.45
N ARG A 941 -41.39 79.29 -14.29
CA ARG A 941 -41.11 78.61 -13.02
C ARG A 941 -39.63 78.73 -12.66
N LEU A 942 -38.73 78.56 -13.63
CA LEU A 942 -37.29 78.68 -13.43
C LEU A 942 -36.87 80.14 -13.22
N VAL A 943 -37.47 81.08 -13.95
CA VAL A 943 -37.20 82.54 -13.83
C VAL A 943 -38.54 83.31 -13.80
N PRO A 944 -39.08 83.62 -12.61
CA PRO A 944 -40.42 84.22 -12.46
C PRO A 944 -40.66 85.56 -13.17
N ASN A 945 -39.62 86.38 -13.33
CA ASN A 945 -39.71 87.70 -13.98
C ASN A 945 -39.23 87.67 -15.44
N TYR A 946 -39.28 86.51 -16.09
CA TYR A 946 -38.82 86.39 -17.47
C TYR A 946 -39.88 86.92 -18.44
N GLN A 947 -39.60 88.04 -19.10
CA GLN A 947 -40.58 88.72 -19.96
C GLN A 947 -40.90 87.95 -21.25
N LEU A 948 -39.92 87.23 -21.82
CA LEU A 948 -40.03 86.56 -23.11
C LEU A 948 -41.09 85.43 -23.14
N PRO A 949 -41.19 84.54 -22.14
CA PRO A 949 -42.26 83.54 -22.06
C PRO A 949 -43.68 84.12 -21.99
N CYS A 950 -43.87 85.28 -21.34
CA CYS A 950 -45.19 85.92 -21.25
C CYS A 950 -45.76 86.27 -22.63
N ALA A 951 -44.90 86.77 -23.53
CA ALA A 951 -45.28 87.06 -24.91
C ALA A 951 -45.67 85.79 -25.69
N VAL A 952 -45.02 84.65 -25.40
CA VAL A 952 -45.40 83.35 -25.98
C VAL A 952 -46.78 82.91 -25.51
N LEU A 953 -47.07 83.05 -24.21
CA LEU A 953 -48.38 82.71 -23.64
C LEU A 953 -49.51 83.56 -24.23
N GLU A 954 -49.29 84.86 -24.41
CA GLU A 954 -50.23 85.74 -25.11
C GLU A 954 -50.42 85.32 -26.58
N GLY A 955 -49.33 84.95 -27.27
CA GLY A 955 -49.37 84.40 -28.62
C GLY A 955 -50.19 83.11 -28.72
N VAL A 956 -50.02 82.18 -27.76
CA VAL A 956 -50.80 80.93 -27.69
C VAL A 956 -52.30 81.23 -27.51
N LYS A 957 -52.67 82.16 -26.62
CA LYS A 957 -54.07 82.59 -26.43
C LYS A 957 -54.67 83.12 -27.73
N ARG A 958 -53.93 83.98 -28.44
CA ARG A 958 -54.38 84.57 -29.71
C ARG A 958 -54.57 83.52 -30.80
N GLU A 959 -53.65 82.57 -30.93
CA GLU A 959 -53.73 81.52 -31.94
C GLU A 959 -54.88 80.54 -31.67
N ARG A 960 -55.10 80.16 -30.39
CA ARG A 960 -56.28 79.36 -29.99
C ARG A 960 -57.58 80.06 -30.36
N TYR A 961 -57.65 81.37 -30.16
CA TYR A 961 -58.83 82.16 -30.49
C TYR A 961 -59.09 82.15 -32.00
N ASN A 962 -58.06 82.41 -32.82
CA ASN A 962 -58.18 82.38 -34.28
C ASN A 962 -58.67 81.01 -34.79
N ARG A 963 -58.14 79.92 -34.25
CA ARG A 963 -58.57 78.54 -34.60
C ARG A 963 -60.01 78.27 -34.16
N ALA A 964 -60.40 78.74 -32.99
CA ALA A 964 -61.77 78.60 -32.54
C ALA A 964 -62.74 79.29 -33.51
N ILE A 965 -62.47 80.53 -33.91
CA ILE A 965 -63.28 81.24 -34.91
C ILE A 965 -63.35 80.48 -36.24
N ALA A 966 -62.22 79.98 -36.75
CA ALA A 966 -62.21 79.17 -37.97
C ALA A 966 -63.08 77.89 -37.85
N TYR A 967 -63.08 77.21 -36.70
CA TYR A 967 -63.96 76.07 -36.47
C TYR A 967 -65.43 76.45 -36.41
N ILE A 968 -65.78 77.62 -35.86
CA ILE A 968 -67.16 78.12 -35.86
C ILE A 968 -67.65 78.34 -37.29
N GLU A 969 -66.82 78.94 -38.14
CA GLU A 969 -67.15 79.21 -39.55
C GLU A 969 -67.39 77.91 -40.36
N VAL A 970 -66.67 76.84 -40.04
CA VAL A 970 -66.80 75.53 -40.69
C VAL A 970 -67.89 74.65 -40.04
N GLY A 971 -68.48 75.10 -38.93
CA GLY A 971 -69.56 74.38 -38.21
C GLY A 971 -69.08 73.30 -37.23
N GLU A 972 -67.77 73.25 -36.91
CA GLU A 972 -67.21 72.35 -35.90
C GLU A 972 -67.29 72.94 -34.49
N TYR A 973 -68.51 73.14 -34.01
CA TYR A 973 -68.81 73.87 -32.76
C TYR A 973 -68.17 73.27 -31.49
N VAL A 974 -68.11 71.94 -31.39
CA VAL A 974 -67.52 71.26 -30.22
C VAL A 974 -66.02 71.61 -30.08
N ARG A 975 -65.27 71.60 -31.18
CA ARG A 975 -63.83 71.95 -31.17
C ARG A 975 -63.60 73.43 -30.90
N ALA A 976 -64.48 74.30 -31.42
CA ALA A 976 -64.45 75.72 -31.11
C ALA A 976 -64.67 75.99 -29.61
N ILE A 977 -65.68 75.38 -29.01
CA ILE A 977 -65.98 75.49 -27.57
C ILE A 977 -64.78 75.04 -26.73
N GLU A 978 -64.16 73.89 -27.05
CA GLU A 978 -63.00 73.40 -26.33
C GLU A 978 -61.84 74.42 -26.30
N LEU A 979 -61.56 75.08 -27.43
CA LEU A 979 -60.51 76.08 -27.52
C LEU A 979 -60.86 77.39 -26.80
N LEU A 980 -62.10 77.86 -26.92
CA LEU A 980 -62.59 79.06 -26.23
C LEU A 980 -62.62 78.86 -24.71
N LEU A 981 -63.08 77.70 -24.22
CA LEU A 981 -63.05 77.37 -22.78
C LEU A 981 -61.63 77.41 -22.21
N LYS A 982 -60.63 76.94 -22.96
CA LYS A 982 -59.20 77.03 -22.56
C LYS A 982 -58.69 78.47 -22.47
N ILE A 983 -59.25 79.40 -23.24
CA ILE A 983 -58.90 80.82 -23.15
C ILE A 983 -59.59 81.44 -21.93
N VAL A 984 -60.89 81.17 -21.75
CA VAL A 984 -61.68 81.67 -20.61
C VAL A 984 -61.16 81.15 -19.28
N SER A 985 -60.63 79.92 -19.21
CA SER A 985 -60.03 79.42 -17.97
C SER A 985 -58.81 80.23 -17.53
N VAL A 986 -58.12 80.89 -18.46
CA VAL A 986 -56.95 81.72 -18.16
C VAL A 986 -57.31 83.21 -18.03
N ASP A 987 -58.29 83.68 -18.81
CA ASP A 987 -58.83 85.03 -18.74
C ASP A 987 -60.37 84.99 -18.72
N PRO A 988 -60.97 84.80 -17.54
CA PRO A 988 -62.42 84.65 -17.40
C PRO A 988 -63.21 85.94 -17.64
N THR A 989 -62.51 87.06 -17.73
CA THR A 989 -63.05 88.41 -17.97
C THR A 989 -63.04 88.81 -19.43
N ASN A 990 -62.54 87.94 -20.32
CA ASN A 990 -62.52 88.22 -21.75
C ASN A 990 -63.95 88.18 -22.32
N LYS A 991 -64.59 89.35 -22.28
CA LYS A 991 -65.97 89.56 -22.72
C LYS A 991 -66.22 88.95 -24.10
N LYS A 992 -65.31 89.20 -25.05
CA LYS A 992 -65.44 88.77 -26.43
C LYS A 992 -65.49 87.24 -26.56
N VAL A 993 -64.58 86.54 -25.90
CA VAL A 993 -64.54 85.07 -25.90
C VAL A 993 -65.78 84.47 -25.23
N CYS A 994 -66.27 85.10 -24.15
CA CYS A 994 -67.51 84.68 -23.48
C CYS A 994 -68.75 84.87 -24.38
N THR A 995 -68.81 85.96 -25.16
CA THR A 995 -69.85 86.19 -26.16
C THR A 995 -69.78 85.15 -27.27
N ASP A 996 -68.61 84.96 -27.88
CA ASP A 996 -68.43 83.98 -28.97
C ASP A 996 -68.79 82.56 -28.49
N LEU A 997 -68.48 82.22 -27.24
CA LEU A 997 -68.84 80.92 -26.66
C LEU A 997 -70.35 80.77 -26.41
N ALA A 998 -71.04 81.84 -25.99
CA ALA A 998 -72.48 81.85 -25.87
C ALA A 998 -73.16 81.67 -27.24
N ASP A 999 -72.67 82.40 -28.26
CA ASP A 999 -73.16 82.32 -29.64
C ASP A 999 -73.01 80.89 -30.20
N VAL A 1000 -71.89 80.22 -29.94
CA VAL A 1000 -71.69 78.83 -30.40
C VAL A 1000 -72.65 77.84 -29.73
N TYR A 1001 -72.95 78.00 -28.44
CA TYR A 1001 -73.95 77.15 -27.76
C TYR A 1001 -75.36 77.36 -28.32
N CYS A 1002 -75.71 78.61 -28.66
CA CYS A 1002 -76.96 78.91 -29.39
C CYS A 1002 -76.98 78.23 -30.77
N LEU A 1003 -75.89 78.30 -31.54
CA LEU A 1003 -75.80 77.63 -32.84
C LEU A 1003 -75.93 76.10 -32.75
N MET A 1004 -75.57 75.49 -31.61
CA MET A 1004 -75.76 74.06 -31.35
C MET A 1004 -77.17 73.70 -30.84
N GLY A 1005 -78.00 74.68 -30.48
CA GLY A 1005 -79.30 74.47 -29.84
C GLY A 1005 -79.23 74.05 -28.37
N ASP A 1006 -78.13 74.33 -27.67
CA ASP A 1006 -78.01 74.16 -26.21
C ASP A 1006 -78.29 75.50 -25.52
N ASP A 1007 -79.53 75.96 -25.64
CA ASP A 1007 -79.97 77.31 -25.25
C ASP A 1007 -79.79 77.55 -23.74
N ALA A 1008 -79.89 76.50 -22.92
CA ALA A 1008 -79.63 76.57 -21.48
C ALA A 1008 -78.18 76.97 -21.17
N LYS A 1009 -77.19 76.40 -21.88
CA LYS A 1009 -75.79 76.82 -21.72
C LYS A 1009 -75.54 78.18 -22.34
N ALA A 1010 -76.14 78.48 -23.49
CA ALA A 1010 -76.00 79.79 -24.12
C ALA A 1010 -76.49 80.91 -23.18
N ALA A 1011 -77.67 80.73 -22.56
CA ALA A 1011 -78.20 81.65 -21.56
C ALA A 1011 -77.24 81.84 -20.36
N SER A 1012 -76.63 80.75 -19.86
CA SER A 1012 -75.66 80.86 -18.76
C SER A 1012 -74.42 81.69 -19.15
N TRP A 1013 -73.98 81.61 -20.40
CA TRP A 1013 -72.82 82.36 -20.89
C TRP A 1013 -73.16 83.80 -21.24
N TYR A 1014 -74.34 84.10 -21.80
CA TYR A 1014 -74.81 85.48 -21.96
C TYR A 1014 -75.01 86.18 -20.61
N GLN A 1015 -75.50 85.46 -19.59
CA GLN A 1015 -75.55 86.00 -18.24
C GLN A 1015 -74.15 86.35 -17.73
N LYS A 1016 -73.15 85.50 -17.99
CA LYS A 1016 -71.76 85.80 -17.64
C LYS A 1016 -71.19 86.99 -18.42
N VAL A 1017 -71.59 87.20 -19.68
CA VAL A 1017 -71.22 88.40 -20.45
C VAL A 1017 -71.82 89.66 -19.83
N ILE A 1018 -73.08 89.60 -19.37
CA ILE A 1018 -73.75 90.69 -18.64
C ILE A 1018 -73.06 90.96 -17.29
N ASP A 1019 -72.62 89.92 -16.59
CA ASP A 1019 -71.87 90.09 -15.33
C ASP A 1019 -70.52 90.80 -15.57
N ILE A 1020 -69.90 90.58 -16.74
CA ILE A 1020 -68.66 91.25 -17.15
C ILE A 1020 -68.94 92.68 -17.64
N ASP A 1021 -69.99 92.89 -18.44
CA ASP A 1021 -70.43 94.20 -18.94
C ASP A 1021 -71.97 94.36 -18.82
N PRO A 1022 -72.45 94.95 -17.71
CA PRO A 1022 -73.88 95.11 -17.44
C PRO A 1022 -74.62 96.04 -18.41
N ASN A 1023 -73.92 96.71 -19.33
CA ASN A 1023 -74.53 97.60 -20.32
C ASN A 1023 -74.65 96.95 -21.70
N ASP A 1024 -74.27 95.67 -21.85
CA ASP A 1024 -74.35 94.96 -23.13
C ASP A 1024 -75.81 94.62 -23.48
N LYS A 1025 -76.42 95.53 -24.23
CA LYS A 1025 -77.81 95.38 -24.71
C LYS A 1025 -77.99 94.14 -25.59
N ILE A 1026 -76.96 93.73 -26.34
CA ILE A 1026 -77.04 92.57 -27.23
C ILE A 1026 -77.09 91.30 -26.39
N ALA A 1027 -76.24 91.19 -25.36
CA ALA A 1027 -76.26 90.05 -24.45
C ALA A 1027 -77.60 89.89 -23.71
N TYR A 1028 -78.28 90.99 -23.32
CA TYR A 1028 -79.64 90.91 -22.74
C TYR A 1028 -80.70 90.43 -23.74
N ILE A 1029 -80.60 90.83 -25.01
CA ILE A 1029 -81.52 90.39 -26.07
C ILE A 1029 -81.32 88.91 -26.33
N GLU A 1030 -80.07 88.47 -26.54
CA GLU A 1030 -79.79 87.07 -26.83
C GLU A 1030 -80.03 86.15 -25.62
N LEU A 1031 -79.83 86.63 -24.39
CA LEU A 1031 -80.28 85.93 -23.18
C LEU A 1031 -81.81 85.77 -23.16
N GLY A 1032 -82.55 86.79 -23.59
CA GLY A 1032 -84.00 86.71 -23.75
C GLY A 1032 -84.40 85.68 -24.80
N ASN A 1033 -83.72 85.66 -25.95
CA ASN A 1033 -83.95 84.71 -27.04
C ASN A 1033 -83.64 83.27 -26.62
N ALA A 1034 -82.54 83.03 -25.90
CA ALA A 1034 -82.17 81.69 -25.43
C ALA A 1034 -83.09 81.15 -24.31
N ASN A 1035 -83.83 82.02 -23.60
CA ASN A 1035 -84.82 81.60 -22.60
C ASN A 1035 -86.24 81.38 -23.17
N TYR A 1036 -86.51 81.86 -24.39
CA TYR A 1036 -87.79 81.72 -25.09
C TYR A 1036 -87.83 80.44 -25.91
#